data_AF-M2AU36-F1
#
_entry.id   AF-M2AU36-F1
#
_cell.length_a   1.000
_cell.length_b   1.000
_cell.length_c   1.000
_cell.angle_alpha   90.00
_cell.angle_beta   90.00
_cell.angle_gamma   90.00
#
_symmetry.space_group_name_H-M   'P 1'
#
loop_
_entity.id
_entity.type
_entity.pdbx_description
1 polymer ?
#
loop_
_entity_poly.entity_id
_entity_poly.type
_entity_poly.pdbx_seq_one_letter_code
_entity_poly.pdbx_strand_id
1 'polypeptide(L)'
;MESVADMIKRLGEPPSDIWDRLVDDAETRFGNPGLPNDDAASLRSPSHVFWQTHGIDHNGQLTRLDVDESEDEPQAIESEGASEVVDDGVNEGILLSDPVELADSKSNTRKSSKPKLIWIGAVAGVALVGAALYWWPRSSPQVAQSSNASGESARQHSQDADVFDAGFIATADDSSMELSTFTDAETFESSASLDVDAAGIDMSAAEIMGSNSVENSSTVKPSTAEASGMSSSAFSLDALIPSQTAGMSSADGENSRTVGDDASDGSESASTAMIATTDASPASFGGGQEADVMSDGDEAEMEVDAVTAVTEESIAGDSDALFVALPAIPSGDASNVDSISWPRLSLQNAALRFPDGATGFKIVESQSDAVSIIRPSDETAIAEIRVNAEETVSQFKWLSGSKNADRNLLVHGRMEIASGRHVYMRPSLQSDAIAIDLAERDVKMKWDLSAPPEPRQARITMGLRVPDKVDVGWVEPIENESPRKVRGIAVLSQQDSESVAVVVRVDVQTTRMMTVRVRFGARLDPAMPWQWTDRADVSQTLAVVTRQMELADRTHTDLEAAISRAESSRARRLEARLDQQLEQLESQQKSLKMFAERLAELDQLIAMLAGQAYLEADLFVSWPDDEQVILQLTSAGG
;
A
#
# COMPACT_ATOMS: atom_id res chain seq x y z
N MET A 1 16.75 16.03 12.47
CA MET A 1 16.63 16.52 11.08
C MET A 1 18.03 16.55 10.48
N GLU A 2 18.20 16.13 9.22
CA GLU A 2 19.48 16.15 8.50
C GLU A 2 19.67 17.53 7.83
N SER A 3 20.92 18.02 7.71
CA SER A 3 21.19 19.29 7.02
C SER A 3 21.03 19.14 5.50
N VAL A 4 20.68 20.21 4.79
CA VAL A 4 20.57 20.19 3.33
C VAL A 4 21.92 19.81 2.70
N ALA A 5 23.04 20.28 3.28
CA ALA A 5 24.38 19.91 2.83
C ALA A 5 24.68 18.40 2.98
N ASP A 6 24.30 17.79 4.10
CA ASP A 6 24.46 16.34 4.30
C ASP A 6 23.58 15.53 3.35
N MET A 7 22.35 16.01 3.12
CA MET A 7 21.42 15.40 2.17
C MET A 7 21.97 15.44 0.74
N ILE A 8 22.55 16.56 0.30
CA ILE A 8 23.23 16.69 -1.01
C ILE A 8 24.43 15.74 -1.09
N LYS A 9 25.22 15.64 -0.02
CA LYS A 9 26.39 14.74 0.02
C LYS A 9 25.97 13.27 -0.09
N ARG A 10 24.83 12.90 0.47
CA ARG A 10 24.31 11.52 0.49
C ARG A 10 23.55 11.16 -0.79
N LEU A 11 22.74 12.07 -1.33
CA LEU A 11 21.83 11.83 -2.45
C LEU A 11 22.36 12.37 -3.80
N GLY A 12 23.38 13.21 -3.78
CA GLY A 12 23.84 13.96 -4.94
C GLY A 12 23.17 15.34 -5.07
N GLU A 13 23.56 16.09 -6.10
CA GLU A 13 22.96 17.39 -6.39
C GLU A 13 21.47 17.22 -6.76
N PRO A 14 20.55 17.99 -6.15
CA PRO A 14 19.13 17.89 -6.44
C PRO A 14 18.84 18.37 -7.87
N PRO A 15 17.73 17.89 -8.49
CA PRO A 15 17.19 18.46 -9.72
C PRO A 15 17.06 19.99 -9.64
N SER A 16 17.29 20.68 -10.77
CA SER A 16 17.39 22.14 -10.80
C SER A 16 16.12 22.86 -10.33
N ASP A 17 14.95 22.29 -10.63
CA ASP A 17 13.64 22.82 -10.21
C ASP A 17 13.44 22.77 -8.69
N ILE A 18 13.90 21.71 -8.03
CA ILE A 18 13.88 21.58 -6.57
C ILE A 18 14.91 22.51 -5.94
N TRP A 19 16.11 22.60 -6.53
CA TRP A 19 17.17 23.49 -6.05
C TRP A 19 16.77 24.96 -6.12
N ASP A 20 16.24 25.41 -7.25
CA ASP A 20 15.79 26.78 -7.43
C ASP A 20 14.67 27.12 -6.43
N ARG A 21 13.73 26.20 -6.18
CA ARG A 21 12.68 26.40 -5.17
C ARG A 21 13.22 26.52 -3.75
N LEU A 22 14.23 25.73 -3.38
CA LEU A 22 14.88 25.82 -2.07
C LEU A 22 15.67 27.12 -1.91
N VAL A 23 16.38 27.55 -2.94
CA VAL A 23 17.09 28.83 -2.96
C VAL A 23 16.11 29.99 -2.82
N ASP A 24 15.00 29.98 -3.58
CA ASP A 24 13.98 31.03 -3.51
C ASP A 24 13.33 31.08 -2.12
N ASP A 25 13.03 29.93 -1.51
CA ASP A 25 12.50 29.87 -0.13
C ASP A 25 13.52 30.39 0.90
N ALA A 26 14.81 30.09 0.70
CA ALA A 26 15.89 30.61 1.53
C ALA A 26 16.04 32.14 1.41
N GLU A 27 16.06 32.65 0.19
CA GLU A 27 16.17 34.09 -0.11
C GLU A 27 14.95 34.86 0.41
N THR A 28 13.74 34.30 0.30
CA THR A 28 12.51 34.95 0.75
C THR A 28 12.33 34.93 2.28
N ARG A 29 12.67 33.82 2.95
CA ARG A 29 12.49 33.69 4.41
C ARG A 29 13.64 34.26 5.22
N PHE A 30 14.88 34.15 4.73
CA PHE A 30 16.09 34.47 5.47
C PHE A 30 16.93 35.59 4.85
N GLY A 31 16.52 36.13 3.69
CA GLY A 31 17.13 37.28 3.05
C GLY A 31 16.93 38.55 3.90
N ASN A 32 17.84 38.78 4.84
CA ASN A 32 17.85 39.98 5.65
C ASN A 32 18.47 41.13 4.84
N PRO A 33 17.74 42.22 4.52
CA PRO A 33 18.20 43.26 3.59
C PRO A 33 19.30 44.20 4.14
N GLY A 34 20.09 43.76 5.12
CA GLY A 34 20.98 44.64 5.90
C GLY A 34 22.40 44.15 6.17
N LEU A 35 22.81 42.96 5.68
CA LEU A 35 24.18 42.48 5.91
C LEU A 35 25.11 42.87 4.74
N PRO A 36 26.26 43.51 5.03
CA PRO A 36 27.20 43.95 4.02
C PRO A 36 27.82 42.76 3.27
N ASN A 37 28.03 43.00 1.99
CA ASN A 37 28.16 42.08 0.86
C ASN A 37 29.51 41.33 0.78
N ASP A 38 30.13 40.98 1.91
CA ASP A 38 31.58 40.70 1.96
C ASP A 38 32.01 39.23 2.00
N ASP A 39 31.11 38.25 1.81
CA ASP A 39 31.51 36.89 1.44
C ASP A 39 30.50 36.30 0.44
N ALA A 40 30.60 36.76 -0.81
CA ALA A 40 29.70 36.42 -1.92
C ALA A 40 29.93 35.01 -2.49
N ALA A 41 29.97 33.98 -1.63
CA ALA A 41 29.50 32.68 -2.09
C ALA A 41 27.98 32.84 -2.24
N SER A 42 27.46 32.78 -3.48
CA SER A 42 26.02 32.85 -3.69
C SER A 42 25.33 31.75 -2.88
N LEU A 43 24.19 32.05 -2.24
CA LEU A 43 23.30 31.04 -1.64
C LEU A 43 22.98 29.89 -2.62
N ARG A 44 23.07 30.16 -3.93
CA ARG A 44 22.95 29.16 -5.01
C ARG A 44 24.05 28.11 -5.04
N SER A 45 25.16 28.31 -4.32
CA SER A 45 26.22 27.32 -4.20
C SER A 45 25.82 26.24 -3.18
N PRO A 46 25.78 24.95 -3.56
CA PRO A 46 25.48 23.85 -2.63
C PRO A 46 26.44 23.78 -1.42
N SER A 47 27.64 24.32 -1.56
CA SER A 47 28.67 24.39 -0.52
C SER A 47 28.52 25.57 0.45
N HIS A 48 27.49 26.41 0.29
CA HIS A 48 27.29 27.57 1.15
C HIS A 48 26.98 27.16 2.59
N VAL A 49 27.59 27.82 3.58
CA VAL A 49 27.48 27.49 5.03
C VAL A 49 26.02 27.51 5.51
N PHE A 50 25.17 28.31 4.87
CA PHE A 50 23.71 28.31 5.10
C PHE A 50 23.10 26.90 5.02
N TRP A 51 23.48 26.09 4.03
CA TRP A 51 22.94 24.74 3.84
C TRP A 51 23.44 23.71 4.86
N GLN A 52 24.49 24.04 5.63
CA GLN A 52 24.97 23.20 6.74
C GLN A 52 24.16 23.41 8.02
N THR A 53 23.52 24.58 8.16
CA THR A 53 22.77 24.97 9.37
C THR A 53 21.26 24.88 9.21
N HIS A 54 20.77 24.55 8.00
CA HIS A 54 19.36 24.43 7.71
C HIS A 54 19.05 23.03 7.17
N GLY A 55 17.90 22.50 7.56
CA GLY A 55 17.37 21.21 7.13
C GLY A 55 15.95 21.37 6.57
N ILE A 56 15.41 20.30 6.00
CA ILE A 56 14.03 20.25 5.54
C ILE A 56 13.21 19.48 6.58
N ASP A 57 12.11 20.06 7.05
CA ASP A 57 11.19 19.40 7.97
C ASP A 57 10.31 18.36 7.25
N HIS A 58 9.46 17.65 8.02
CA HIS A 58 8.54 16.64 7.47
C HIS A 58 7.48 17.22 6.51
N ASN A 59 7.29 18.55 6.50
CA ASN A 59 6.36 19.25 5.61
C ASN A 59 7.05 19.78 4.35
N GLY A 60 8.33 19.45 4.13
CA GLY A 60 9.10 19.96 2.99
C GLY A 60 9.50 21.42 3.14
N GLN A 61 9.45 22.00 4.35
CA GLN A 61 9.81 23.39 4.59
C GLN A 61 11.25 23.52 5.12
N LEU A 62 11.94 24.58 4.68
CA LEU A 62 13.27 24.89 5.15
C LEU A 62 13.20 25.44 6.59
N THR A 63 13.83 24.74 7.52
CA THR A 63 13.95 25.15 8.93
C THR A 63 15.41 25.20 9.36
N ARG A 64 15.72 26.11 10.29
CA ARG A 64 17.04 26.15 10.93
C ARG A 64 17.18 24.92 11.83
N LEU A 65 18.31 24.24 11.74
CA LEU A 65 18.65 23.20 12.70
C LEU A 65 19.10 23.90 13.98
N ASP A 66 18.38 23.67 15.07
CA ASP A 66 18.90 23.97 16.40
C ASP A 66 20.05 22.99 16.63
N VAL A 67 21.25 23.43 16.29
CA VAL A 67 22.46 22.78 16.77
C VAL A 67 22.40 22.96 18.28
N ASP A 68 22.04 21.91 19.01
CA ASP A 68 22.28 21.85 20.45
C ASP A 68 23.75 22.22 20.63
N GLU A 69 24.02 23.46 21.05
CA GLU A 69 25.31 23.87 21.57
C GLU A 69 25.53 23.03 22.83
N SER A 70 25.96 21.79 22.64
CA SER A 70 26.46 20.95 23.71
C SER A 70 27.58 21.74 24.38
N GLU A 71 27.35 22.08 25.64
CA GLU A 71 28.20 22.82 26.58
C GLU A 71 29.58 22.19 26.79
N ASP A 72 30.40 22.09 25.74
CA ASP A 72 31.82 21.71 25.83
C ASP A 72 32.67 22.85 25.26
N GLU A 73 32.53 24.05 25.85
CA GLU A 73 33.56 25.08 25.79
C GLU A 73 34.52 24.87 26.98
N PRO A 74 35.79 24.47 26.76
CA PRO A 74 36.75 24.32 27.83
C PRO A 74 37.14 25.71 28.34
N GLN A 75 36.69 26.07 29.55
CA GLN A 75 37.22 27.23 30.25
C GLN A 75 38.73 27.06 30.43
N ALA A 76 39.48 27.88 29.70
CA ALA A 76 40.90 28.08 29.91
C ALA A 76 41.11 28.64 31.33
N ILE A 77 41.69 27.80 32.20
CA ILE A 77 42.23 28.23 33.49
C ILE A 77 43.50 29.03 33.19
N GLU A 78 43.37 30.36 33.17
CA GLU A 78 44.49 31.26 33.40
C GLU A 78 44.98 31.08 34.84
N SER A 79 46.22 30.62 34.95
CA SER A 79 46.96 30.48 36.19
C SER A 79 47.90 31.67 36.29
N GLU A 80 47.65 32.60 37.22
CA GLU A 80 48.66 33.52 37.76
C GLU A 80 48.14 34.19 39.05
N GLY A 81 48.94 34.14 40.12
CA GLY A 81 48.75 35.07 41.26
C GLY A 81 48.91 34.47 42.65
N ALA A 82 50.16 34.51 43.14
CA ALA A 82 50.62 34.24 44.50
C ALA A 82 49.75 34.79 45.66
N SER A 83 49.70 34.02 46.76
CA SER A 83 49.88 34.43 48.19
C SER A 83 49.54 33.23 49.09
N GLU A 84 50.48 32.65 49.84
CA GLU A 84 51.01 33.10 51.15
C GLU A 84 50.27 32.48 52.36
N VAL A 85 50.87 31.39 52.89
CA VAL A 85 51.14 31.10 54.32
C VAL A 85 49.98 30.62 55.23
N VAL A 86 50.37 29.68 56.12
CA VAL A 86 49.75 29.15 57.37
C VAL A 86 48.76 27.99 57.16
N ASP A 87 48.72 26.88 57.89
CA ASP A 87 49.57 26.15 58.85
C ASP A 87 48.74 24.89 59.25
N ASP A 88 49.47 23.86 59.67
CA ASP A 88 49.12 22.80 60.64
C ASP A 88 48.11 21.65 60.38
N GLY A 89 48.54 20.46 60.85
CA GLY A 89 47.70 19.31 61.24
C GLY A 89 47.72 18.08 60.31
N VAL A 90 48.75 17.22 60.31
CA VAL A 90 48.98 16.09 61.24
C VAL A 90 47.92 14.98 61.20
N ASN A 91 48.21 13.87 60.50
CA ASN A 91 48.25 12.46 60.99
C ASN A 91 48.43 11.48 59.82
N GLU A 92 49.56 10.77 59.75
CA GLU A 92 49.69 9.33 60.07
C GLU A 92 48.77 8.45 59.21
N GLY A 93 49.23 7.61 58.28
CA GLY A 93 50.34 6.67 58.37
C GLY A 93 49.78 5.24 58.29
N ILE A 94 50.57 4.29 57.77
CA ILE A 94 50.33 2.83 57.58
C ILE A 94 49.98 2.46 56.13
N LEU A 95 50.97 2.27 55.24
CA LEU A 95 51.84 1.10 55.02
C LEU A 95 51.20 -0.12 54.33
N LEU A 96 51.67 -0.29 53.08
CA LEU A 96 51.80 -1.50 52.29
C LEU A 96 51.98 -2.81 53.07
N SER A 97 51.39 -3.89 52.55
CA SER A 97 52.06 -5.18 52.34
C SER A 97 51.28 -6.05 51.33
N ASP A 98 51.87 -6.26 50.15
CA ASP A 98 51.74 -7.45 49.30
C ASP A 98 52.62 -8.60 49.89
N PRO A 99 52.72 -9.81 49.30
CA PRO A 99 51.69 -10.74 48.81
C PRO A 99 51.93 -12.17 49.38
N VAL A 100 50.99 -13.11 49.25
CA VAL A 100 51.27 -14.54 49.48
C VAL A 100 50.64 -15.43 48.41
N GLU A 101 51.52 -16.25 47.84
CA GLU A 101 51.36 -17.29 46.83
C GLU A 101 50.84 -18.63 47.39
N LEU A 102 50.21 -19.41 46.49
CA LEU A 102 50.17 -20.89 46.39
C LEU A 102 49.31 -21.71 47.39
N ALA A 103 48.25 -22.35 46.86
CA ALA A 103 48.22 -23.81 46.71
C ALA A 103 47.05 -24.32 45.82
N ASP A 104 47.44 -25.21 44.91
CA ASP A 104 46.70 -26.18 44.09
C ASP A 104 45.24 -26.54 44.43
N SER A 105 44.39 -26.58 43.40
CA SER A 105 43.47 -27.71 43.21
C SER A 105 43.14 -27.93 41.74
N LYS A 106 43.09 -29.21 41.38
CA LYS A 106 43.21 -29.82 40.06
C LYS A 106 41.83 -30.31 39.59
N SER A 107 41.66 -30.42 38.27
CA SER A 107 40.58 -31.13 37.54
C SER A 107 39.21 -30.41 37.50
N ASN A 108 38.43 -30.38 36.40
CA ASN A 108 38.35 -31.27 35.24
C ASN A 108 38.01 -30.51 33.94
N THR A 109 38.60 -30.98 32.84
CA THR A 109 38.39 -30.51 31.46
C THR A 109 37.03 -30.95 30.88
N ARG A 110 36.21 -30.01 30.41
CA ARG A 110 35.25 -30.26 29.30
C ARG A 110 35.39 -29.17 28.25
N LYS A 111 35.76 -29.63 27.05
CA LYS A 111 35.91 -28.88 25.81
C LYS A 111 34.55 -28.29 25.40
N SER A 112 34.49 -27.00 25.10
CA SER A 112 33.50 -26.45 24.18
C SER A 112 34.22 -25.57 23.16
N SER A 113 33.74 -25.71 21.93
CA SER A 113 34.35 -25.28 20.67
C SER A 113 34.32 -23.78 20.46
N LYS A 114 35.38 -23.27 19.83
CA LYS A 114 35.54 -21.90 19.32
C LYS A 114 34.45 -21.56 18.29
N PRO A 115 33.92 -20.32 18.27
CA PRO A 115 33.18 -19.82 17.12
C PRO A 115 34.15 -19.31 16.05
N LYS A 116 33.86 -19.61 14.78
CA LYS A 116 34.56 -19.03 13.62
C LYS A 116 33.84 -17.75 13.22
N LEU A 117 34.61 -16.65 13.19
CA LEU A 117 34.36 -15.47 12.37
C LEU A 117 34.23 -15.89 10.89
N ILE A 118 33.24 -15.35 10.18
CA ILE A 118 33.22 -15.33 8.71
C ILE A 118 33.13 -13.87 8.27
N TRP A 119 34.24 -13.39 7.71
CA TRP A 119 34.34 -12.24 6.83
C TRP A 119 34.12 -12.75 5.40
N ILE A 120 33.12 -12.24 4.67
CA ILE A 120 33.10 -12.30 3.20
C ILE A 120 32.59 -10.96 2.69
N GLY A 121 33.52 -10.18 2.13
CA GLY A 121 33.24 -9.02 1.31
C GLY A 121 33.49 -9.35 -0.17
N ALA A 122 32.63 -8.80 -1.02
CA ALA A 122 32.89 -8.30 -2.37
C ALA A 122 33.57 -9.21 -3.40
N VAL A 123 32.79 -9.89 -4.26
CA VAL A 123 33.02 -10.01 -5.72
C VAL A 123 31.68 -10.30 -6.42
N ALA A 124 30.99 -9.28 -6.93
CA ALA A 124 29.89 -9.46 -7.90
C ALA A 124 29.62 -8.15 -8.67
N GLY A 125 30.66 -7.61 -9.30
CA GLY A 125 30.53 -6.57 -10.33
C GLY A 125 31.27 -7.07 -11.56
N VAL A 126 30.55 -7.17 -12.70
CA VAL A 126 31.01 -7.29 -14.11
C VAL A 126 30.12 -8.22 -14.98
N ALA A 127 29.12 -8.95 -14.45
CA ALA A 127 28.27 -9.83 -15.27
C ALA A 127 26.94 -9.22 -15.79
N LEU A 128 26.65 -7.93 -15.55
CA LEU A 128 25.31 -7.35 -15.78
C LEU A 128 25.15 -6.40 -16.98
N VAL A 129 26.12 -6.33 -17.90
CA VAL A 129 26.04 -5.45 -19.09
C VAL A 129 25.85 -6.23 -20.41
N GLY A 130 25.89 -7.58 -20.38
CA GLY A 130 25.79 -8.42 -21.59
C GLY A 130 24.38 -8.90 -21.97
N ALA A 131 23.39 -8.81 -21.08
CA ALA A 131 22.09 -9.48 -21.27
C ALA A 131 20.95 -8.57 -21.77
N ALA A 132 21.15 -7.25 -21.83
CA ALA A 132 20.09 -6.28 -22.14
C ALA A 132 19.87 -5.98 -23.64
N LEU A 133 20.53 -6.69 -24.56
CA LEU A 133 20.41 -6.45 -26.01
C LEU A 133 19.88 -7.62 -26.83
N TYR A 134 19.45 -8.73 -26.21
CA TYR A 134 19.05 -9.94 -26.94
C TYR A 134 17.57 -10.35 -26.86
N TRP A 135 16.73 -9.62 -26.12
CA TRP A 135 15.30 -9.95 -25.99
C TRP A 135 14.42 -8.83 -26.55
N TRP A 136 14.32 -8.80 -27.89
CA TRP A 136 13.21 -8.15 -28.59
C TRP A 136 12.65 -9.14 -29.61
N PRO A 137 11.37 -9.54 -29.53
CA PRO A 137 10.82 -10.51 -30.46
C PRO A 137 10.51 -9.82 -31.80
N ARG A 138 11.22 -10.22 -32.86
CA ARG A 138 10.83 -9.96 -34.26
C ARG A 138 9.83 -11.02 -34.68
N SER A 139 8.56 -10.66 -34.83
CA SER A 139 7.57 -11.47 -35.53
C SER A 139 7.58 -11.13 -37.03
N SER A 140 7.98 -12.09 -37.86
CA SER A 140 7.86 -12.04 -39.31
C SER A 140 6.62 -12.84 -39.75
N PRO A 141 5.69 -12.28 -40.53
CA PRO A 141 4.63 -13.07 -41.13
C PRO A 141 5.13 -13.76 -42.41
N GLN A 142 5.08 -15.10 -42.43
CA GLN A 142 5.19 -15.92 -43.64
C GLN A 142 3.90 -15.77 -44.46
N VAL A 143 3.98 -15.01 -45.56
CA VAL A 143 2.95 -15.03 -46.60
C VAL A 143 3.36 -16.05 -47.66
N ALA A 144 2.48 -17.02 -47.88
CA ALA A 144 2.60 -18.05 -48.90
C ALA A 144 2.63 -17.43 -50.31
N GLN A 145 3.69 -17.75 -51.06
CA GLN A 145 3.77 -17.50 -52.50
C GLN A 145 2.84 -18.47 -53.23
N SER A 146 1.92 -17.93 -54.04
CA SER A 146 1.30 -18.67 -55.13
C SER A 146 1.66 -18.01 -56.47
N SER A 147 2.02 -18.88 -57.40
CA SER A 147 2.51 -18.67 -58.75
C SER A 147 1.43 -18.19 -59.72
N ASN A 148 1.75 -17.27 -60.64
CA ASN A 148 1.85 -17.51 -62.10
C ASN A 148 1.68 -16.24 -62.97
N ALA A 149 2.29 -16.35 -64.15
CA ALA A 149 1.96 -15.72 -65.44
C ALA A 149 2.57 -14.34 -65.80
N SER A 150 3.75 -14.44 -66.44
CA SER A 150 4.08 -13.93 -67.79
C SER A 150 3.19 -12.89 -68.49
N GLY A 151 3.84 -11.90 -69.11
CA GLY A 151 3.32 -11.10 -70.23
C GLY A 151 3.72 -9.63 -70.14
N GLU A 152 4.93 -9.26 -70.51
CA GLU A 152 5.31 -8.75 -71.85
C GLU A 152 5.10 -7.23 -72.00
N SER A 153 6.20 -6.59 -72.39
CA SER A 153 6.48 -5.16 -72.38
C SER A 153 5.80 -4.39 -73.51
N ALA A 154 5.35 -3.17 -73.25
CA ALA A 154 5.26 -2.12 -74.27
C ALA A 154 5.58 -0.73 -73.68
N ARG A 155 6.42 -0.02 -74.42
CA ARG A 155 7.10 1.26 -74.14
C ARG A 155 6.21 2.46 -74.44
N GLN A 156 6.44 3.59 -73.74
CA GLN A 156 6.53 5.01 -74.20
C GLN A 156 6.24 5.92 -72.99
N HIS A 157 7.17 6.69 -72.39
CA HIS A 157 7.90 7.88 -72.89
C HIS A 157 6.95 8.84 -73.64
N SER A 158 6.72 10.09 -73.27
CA SER A 158 7.47 11.02 -72.42
C SER A 158 6.68 12.35 -72.27
N GLN A 159 7.02 13.09 -71.21
CA GLN A 159 7.20 14.55 -71.16
C GLN A 159 6.05 15.55 -70.95
N ASP A 160 6.43 16.52 -70.12
CA ASP A 160 5.96 17.90 -69.95
C ASP A 160 4.61 18.13 -69.27
N ALA A 161 4.40 19.16 -68.47
CA ALA A 161 5.21 20.12 -67.70
C ALA A 161 4.17 20.91 -66.89
N ASP A 162 4.61 21.54 -65.80
CA ASP A 162 4.08 22.74 -65.12
C ASP A 162 2.59 23.13 -65.24
N VAL A 163 2.01 23.52 -64.11
CA VAL A 163 1.68 24.94 -63.81
C VAL A 163 0.69 24.97 -62.64
N PHE A 164 1.06 25.73 -61.61
CA PHE A 164 0.17 26.24 -60.58
C PHE A 164 -1.00 27.00 -61.22
N ASP A 165 -2.24 26.70 -60.84
CA ASP A 165 -3.28 27.73 -60.88
C ASP A 165 -4.25 27.63 -59.72
N ALA A 166 -4.42 28.77 -59.06
CA ALA A 166 -5.28 28.99 -57.92
C ALA A 166 -6.68 29.31 -58.43
N GLY A 167 -7.65 28.46 -58.11
CA GLY A 167 -9.04 28.60 -58.53
C GLY A 167 -10.00 28.74 -57.35
N PHE A 168 -10.12 29.97 -56.87
CA PHE A 168 -11.18 30.44 -55.98
C PHE A 168 -12.55 30.28 -56.68
N ILE A 169 -13.51 29.55 -56.07
CA ILE A 169 -14.93 29.68 -56.42
C ILE A 169 -15.73 29.85 -55.14
N ALA A 170 -16.03 31.12 -54.85
CA ALA A 170 -17.15 31.50 -54.04
C ALA A 170 -18.44 31.21 -54.83
N THR A 171 -19.37 30.48 -54.22
CA THR A 171 -20.79 30.56 -54.58
C THR A 171 -21.56 30.82 -53.30
N ALA A 172 -22.13 32.03 -53.24
CA ALA A 172 -23.18 32.44 -52.33
C ALA A 172 -24.52 32.10 -52.98
N ASP A 173 -25.41 31.48 -52.21
CA ASP A 173 -26.88 31.51 -52.31
C ASP A 173 -27.35 30.60 -51.16
N ASP A 174 -27.73 31.13 -49.99
CA ASP A 174 -29.00 31.79 -49.69
C ASP A 174 -30.21 30.88 -49.94
N SER A 175 -30.64 30.20 -48.88
CA SER A 175 -31.98 29.61 -48.74
C SER A 175 -32.25 29.33 -47.27
N SER A 176 -32.73 30.37 -46.60
CA SER A 176 -33.47 30.30 -45.34
C SER A 176 -34.85 29.66 -45.62
N MET A 177 -35.11 28.50 -45.03
CA MET A 177 -36.48 28.02 -44.84
C MET A 177 -36.81 28.10 -43.35
N GLU A 178 -37.43 29.22 -42.99
CA GLU A 178 -38.35 29.28 -41.86
C GLU A 178 -39.58 28.44 -42.23
N LEU A 179 -39.95 27.48 -41.39
CA LEU A 179 -41.32 26.99 -41.37
C LEU A 179 -41.85 26.94 -39.94
N SER A 180 -42.98 27.59 -39.80
CA SER A 180 -43.69 27.98 -38.60
C SER A 180 -44.49 26.84 -37.98
N THR A 181 -44.55 26.88 -36.66
CA THR A 181 -45.78 26.81 -35.84
C THR A 181 -47.02 26.19 -36.50
N PHE A 182 -47.39 24.99 -36.03
CA PHE A 182 -48.80 24.62 -35.87
C PHE A 182 -48.98 23.87 -34.55
N THR A 183 -49.62 24.57 -33.61
CA THR A 183 -50.41 24.00 -32.52
C THR A 183 -51.70 23.46 -33.12
N ASP A 184 -52.03 22.20 -32.87
CA ASP A 184 -53.43 21.80 -32.71
C ASP A 184 -53.55 20.58 -31.80
N ALA A 185 -54.61 20.65 -31.00
CA ALA A 185 -54.96 19.72 -29.95
C ALA A 185 -55.73 18.51 -30.50
N GLU A 186 -55.48 17.31 -29.98
CA GLU A 186 -56.53 16.33 -29.78
C GLU A 186 -56.35 15.60 -28.45
N THR A 187 -57.44 15.64 -27.70
CA THR A 187 -57.69 15.01 -26.41
C THR A 187 -58.12 13.57 -26.68
N PHE A 188 -57.42 12.58 -26.14
CA PHE A 188 -57.94 11.21 -26.04
C PHE A 188 -58.12 10.84 -24.58
N GLU A 189 -59.37 10.89 -24.14
CA GLU A 189 -59.87 10.11 -23.02
C GLU A 189 -59.87 8.63 -23.42
N SER A 190 -59.23 7.78 -22.61
CA SER A 190 -59.62 6.36 -22.56
C SER A 190 -59.46 5.84 -21.15
N SER A 191 -60.62 5.69 -20.52
CA SER A 191 -60.91 5.01 -19.28
C SER A 191 -60.37 3.59 -19.21
N ALA A 192 -59.71 3.24 -18.10
CA ALA A 192 -59.72 1.89 -17.56
C ALA A 192 -59.87 1.98 -16.04
N SER A 193 -61.11 1.79 -15.59
CA SER A 193 -61.51 1.55 -14.21
C SER A 193 -61.03 0.16 -13.77
N LEU A 194 -60.29 0.09 -12.66
CA LEU A 194 -60.16 -1.12 -11.87
C LEU A 194 -60.43 -0.77 -10.41
N ASP A 195 -61.63 -1.15 -9.99
CA ASP A 195 -62.07 -1.28 -8.59
C ASP A 195 -61.09 -2.15 -7.82
N VAL A 196 -60.54 -1.62 -6.72
CA VAL A 196 -60.08 -2.44 -5.59
C VAL A 196 -60.55 -1.78 -4.29
N ASP A 197 -61.35 -2.54 -3.57
CA ASP A 197 -61.97 -2.25 -2.28
C ASP A 197 -61.00 -1.66 -1.24
N ALA A 198 -61.37 -0.49 -0.72
CA ALA A 198 -60.81 0.09 0.50
C ALA A 198 -61.71 -0.26 1.69
N ALA A 199 -61.26 -1.21 2.52
CA ALA A 199 -61.78 -1.42 3.86
C ALA A 199 -60.67 -1.15 4.90
N GLY A 200 -60.67 0.10 5.40
CA GLY A 200 -60.43 0.43 6.80
C GLY A 200 -59.05 0.14 7.40
N ILE A 201 -58.19 1.16 7.44
CA ILE A 201 -57.35 1.42 8.62
C ILE A 201 -57.35 2.94 8.88
N ASP A 202 -57.89 3.26 10.05
CA ASP A 202 -58.07 4.58 10.64
C ASP A 202 -56.88 4.85 11.58
N MET A 203 -56.02 5.84 11.30
CA MET A 203 -55.11 6.44 12.28
C MET A 203 -54.75 7.90 11.92
N SER A 204 -55.55 8.81 12.49
CA SER A 204 -55.17 10.06 13.16
C SER A 204 -54.00 10.90 12.63
N ALA A 205 -54.36 12.08 12.11
CA ALA A 205 -53.54 13.28 12.05
C ALA A 205 -53.88 14.21 13.23
N ALA A 206 -52.90 14.57 14.06
CA ALA A 206 -52.87 15.81 14.84
C ALA A 206 -51.48 16.03 15.44
N GLU A 207 -50.83 17.15 15.06
CA GLU A 207 -49.69 17.88 15.66
C GLU A 207 -48.74 18.32 14.53
N ILE A 208 -48.26 19.56 14.36
CA ILE A 208 -48.33 20.83 15.08
C ILE A 208 -47.96 21.92 14.02
N MET A 209 -48.64 23.07 14.04
CA MET A 209 -48.21 24.33 13.40
C MET A 209 -46.92 24.81 14.07
N GLY A 210 -45.83 25.20 13.42
CA GLY A 210 -45.70 26.28 12.44
C GLY A 210 -44.67 27.30 12.97
N SER A 211 -43.88 27.94 12.09
CA SER A 211 -43.49 29.37 12.18
C SER A 211 -42.33 29.72 11.22
N ASN A 212 -42.59 30.77 10.44
CA ASN A 212 -41.74 31.61 9.60
C ASN A 212 -40.26 31.82 10.01
N SER A 213 -39.37 31.93 9.02
CA SER A 213 -38.44 33.07 8.92
C SER A 213 -37.97 33.29 7.48
N VAL A 214 -38.05 34.56 7.08
CA VAL A 214 -37.54 35.16 5.83
C VAL A 214 -36.09 35.61 6.05
N GLU A 215 -35.37 35.88 4.95
CA GLU A 215 -34.05 36.55 4.83
C GLU A 215 -32.78 35.68 4.87
N ASN A 216 -32.21 35.34 3.71
CA ASN A 216 -31.16 36.15 3.06
C ASN A 216 -30.45 35.33 1.96
N SER A 217 -30.66 35.74 0.73
CA SER A 217 -29.95 35.28 -0.45
C SER A 217 -28.61 36.00 -0.58
N SER A 218 -27.52 35.34 -0.19
CA SER A 218 -26.16 35.73 -0.58
C SER A 218 -25.62 34.77 -1.63
N THR A 219 -25.36 35.35 -2.79
CA THR A 219 -24.73 34.79 -3.98
C THR A 219 -23.39 34.13 -3.66
N VAL A 220 -23.33 32.80 -3.68
CA VAL A 220 -22.07 32.05 -3.67
C VAL A 220 -21.79 31.59 -5.10
N LYS A 221 -20.72 32.16 -5.68
CA LYS A 221 -20.10 31.70 -6.92
C LYS A 221 -19.61 30.26 -6.72
N PRO A 222 -19.90 29.31 -7.63
CA PRO A 222 -19.19 28.03 -7.62
C PRO A 222 -17.73 28.29 -8.02
N SER A 223 -16.80 27.97 -7.13
CA SER A 223 -15.38 27.90 -7.47
C SER A 223 -15.16 26.71 -8.38
N THR A 224 -14.73 26.96 -9.61
CA THR A 224 -14.04 26.00 -10.45
C THR A 224 -12.75 25.59 -9.76
N ALA A 225 -12.80 24.49 -9.01
CA ALA A 225 -11.60 23.75 -8.65
C ALA A 225 -11.11 23.06 -9.92
N GLU A 226 -10.03 23.57 -10.49
CA GLU A 226 -9.27 22.89 -11.53
C GLU A 226 -8.69 21.60 -10.93
N ALA A 227 -9.38 20.49 -11.17
CA ALA A 227 -8.83 19.15 -11.01
C ALA A 227 -7.81 18.91 -12.14
N SER A 228 -6.64 19.54 -12.01
CA SER A 228 -5.44 19.21 -12.79
C SER A 228 -4.70 18.12 -12.04
N GLY A 229 -5.25 16.91 -12.06
CA GLY A 229 -4.64 15.71 -11.51
C GLY A 229 -4.89 14.57 -12.46
N MET A 230 -3.83 14.13 -13.14
CA MET A 230 -3.72 12.96 -14.01
C MET A 230 -4.92 11.99 -13.97
N SER A 231 -5.85 12.10 -14.93
CA SER A 231 -6.74 10.98 -15.26
C SER A 231 -5.92 9.90 -15.96
N SER A 232 -5.08 9.21 -15.20
CA SER A 232 -4.52 7.93 -15.62
C SER A 232 -5.65 6.92 -15.54
N SER A 233 -6.33 6.68 -16.67
CA SER A 233 -7.20 5.51 -16.82
C SER A 233 -6.46 4.28 -16.31
N ALA A 234 -7.01 3.56 -15.33
CA ALA A 234 -6.37 2.39 -14.72
C ALA A 234 -6.04 1.32 -15.77
N PHE A 235 -6.86 1.25 -16.82
CA PHE A 235 -6.65 0.42 -17.99
C PHE A 235 -6.05 1.25 -19.13
N SER A 236 -4.85 0.87 -19.57
CA SER A 236 -4.20 1.46 -20.75
C SER A 236 -5.00 1.11 -22.01
N LEU A 237 -5.89 2.02 -22.43
CA LEU A 237 -6.64 1.90 -23.69
C LEU A 237 -5.72 1.87 -24.92
N ASP A 238 -4.49 2.37 -24.78
CA ASP A 238 -3.49 2.42 -25.86
C ASP A 238 -3.04 1.02 -26.32
N ALA A 239 -3.20 -0.01 -25.47
CA ALA A 239 -2.98 -1.40 -25.86
C ALA A 239 -4.11 -1.97 -26.74
N LEU A 240 -5.29 -1.33 -26.73
CA LEU A 240 -6.47 -1.77 -27.47
C LEU A 240 -6.62 -1.08 -28.82
N ILE A 241 -5.97 0.08 -29.02
CA ILE A 241 -5.93 0.75 -30.30
C ILE A 241 -4.87 0.03 -31.14
N PRO A 242 -5.24 -0.67 -32.24
CA PRO A 242 -4.25 -1.22 -33.14
C PRO A 242 -3.39 -0.05 -33.62
N SER A 243 -2.10 -0.07 -33.33
CA SER A 243 -1.19 0.93 -33.85
C SER A 243 -1.39 0.97 -35.36
N GLN A 244 -1.87 2.11 -35.86
CA GLN A 244 -2.05 2.29 -37.29
C GLN A 244 -0.65 2.16 -37.88
N THR A 245 -0.35 0.99 -38.42
CA THR A 245 0.88 0.77 -39.16
C THR A 245 0.80 1.73 -40.33
N ALA A 246 1.52 2.84 -40.21
CA ALA A 246 1.68 3.82 -41.27
C ALA A 246 2.43 3.12 -42.41
N GLY A 247 1.69 2.38 -43.22
CA GLY A 247 2.15 1.78 -44.47
C GLY A 247 2.32 2.87 -45.51
N MET A 248 3.32 3.74 -45.34
CA MET A 248 3.85 4.59 -46.40
C MET A 248 5.37 4.67 -46.31
N SER A 249 6.00 4.23 -47.40
CA SER A 249 7.33 4.60 -47.89
C SER A 249 8.55 3.82 -47.37
N SER A 250 8.84 2.76 -48.11
CA SER A 250 10.18 2.35 -48.54
C SER A 250 11.11 3.52 -48.90
N ALA A 251 12.33 3.49 -48.36
CA ALA A 251 13.52 4.08 -48.97
C ALA A 251 14.69 3.09 -48.75
N ASP A 252 15.03 2.37 -49.82
CA ASP A 252 16.26 1.60 -49.98
C ASP A 252 17.34 2.47 -50.62
N GLY A 253 18.60 2.23 -50.21
CA GLY A 253 19.83 2.68 -50.86
C GLY A 253 20.81 3.29 -49.84
N GLU A 254 22.04 2.83 -49.61
CA GLU A 254 22.95 2.04 -50.45
C GLU A 254 24.07 1.35 -49.61
N ASN A 255 24.60 0.27 -50.19
CA ASN A 255 26.01 -0.17 -50.24
C ASN A 255 26.87 -0.31 -48.97
N SER A 256 27.29 -1.56 -48.68
CA SER A 256 28.73 -1.88 -48.69
C SER A 256 29.00 -3.38 -48.90
N ARG A 257 29.93 -3.67 -49.80
CA ARG A 257 30.51 -4.98 -50.15
C ARG A 257 31.70 -5.28 -49.23
N THR A 258 31.88 -6.55 -48.83
CA THR A 258 33.17 -7.32 -48.78
C THR A 258 32.85 -8.73 -48.26
N VAL A 259 32.98 -9.81 -49.04
CA VAL A 259 34.16 -10.68 -49.27
C VAL A 259 34.63 -11.46 -48.03
N GLY A 260 34.61 -12.80 -48.13
CA GLY A 260 35.19 -13.80 -47.21
C GLY A 260 34.22 -14.97 -46.99
N ASP A 261 34.19 -16.03 -47.81
CA ASP A 261 35.03 -17.25 -47.68
C ASP A 261 35.16 -17.73 -46.23
N ASP A 262 34.37 -18.75 -45.84
CA ASP A 262 34.93 -19.97 -45.24
C ASP A 262 33.95 -21.14 -45.28
N ALA A 263 34.53 -22.33 -45.41
CA ALA A 263 33.89 -23.62 -45.60
C ALA A 263 33.54 -24.32 -44.27
N SER A 264 32.75 -25.40 -44.39
CA SER A 264 32.55 -26.55 -43.47
C SER A 264 31.05 -26.76 -43.30
N ASP A 265 30.41 -27.68 -44.03
CA ASP A 265 30.53 -29.13 -43.93
C ASP A 265 30.27 -29.66 -42.51
N GLY A 266 29.26 -30.52 -42.38
CA GLY A 266 28.74 -30.98 -41.10
C GLY A 266 27.28 -31.43 -41.11
N SER A 267 26.94 -32.28 -42.08
CA SER A 267 25.68 -33.03 -42.15
C SER A 267 25.68 -34.14 -41.10
N GLU A 268 24.87 -34.03 -40.05
CA GLU A 268 24.48 -35.20 -39.24
C GLU A 268 22.97 -35.21 -38.99
N SER A 269 22.30 -36.04 -39.79
CA SER A 269 20.99 -36.60 -39.52
C SER A 269 21.06 -37.50 -38.28
N ALA A 270 20.24 -37.21 -37.27
CA ALA A 270 19.88 -38.18 -36.24
C ALA A 270 18.40 -38.03 -35.89
N SER A 271 17.58 -38.67 -36.71
CA SER A 271 16.24 -39.12 -36.36
C SER A 271 16.29 -40.05 -35.15
N THR A 272 15.72 -39.62 -34.02
CA THR A 272 15.27 -40.53 -32.95
C THR A 272 13.95 -40.00 -32.38
N ALA A 273 12.85 -40.55 -32.87
CA ALA A 273 11.55 -40.45 -32.25
C ALA A 273 11.52 -41.41 -31.04
N MET A 274 11.45 -40.86 -29.82
CA MET A 274 10.98 -41.61 -28.66
C MET A 274 9.71 -40.93 -28.14
N ILE A 275 8.61 -41.64 -28.37
CA ILE A 275 7.33 -41.44 -27.71
C ILE A 275 7.51 -42.04 -26.31
N ALA A 276 7.50 -41.18 -25.29
CA ALA A 276 7.39 -41.58 -23.90
C ALA A 276 6.41 -40.63 -23.18
N THR A 277 5.22 -41.15 -22.98
CA THR A 277 4.21 -40.74 -22.01
C THR A 277 4.83 -40.42 -20.64
N THR A 278 4.63 -39.20 -20.14
CA THR A 278 4.71 -38.90 -18.70
C THR A 278 3.78 -37.73 -18.36
N ASP A 279 2.86 -38.02 -17.44
CA ASP A 279 2.16 -37.18 -16.49
C ASP A 279 1.70 -35.77 -16.89
N ALA A 280 0.37 -35.63 -16.87
CA ALA A 280 -0.32 -34.36 -16.72
C ALA A 280 0.18 -33.65 -15.44
N SER A 281 1.11 -32.72 -15.61
CA SER A 281 1.35 -31.68 -14.63
C SER A 281 0.10 -30.80 -14.55
N PRO A 282 -0.45 -30.52 -13.35
CA PRO A 282 -1.44 -29.47 -13.22
C PRO A 282 -0.80 -28.17 -13.69
N ALA A 283 -1.55 -27.36 -14.43
CA ALA A 283 -1.12 -26.06 -14.89
C ALA A 283 -0.52 -25.26 -13.71
N SER A 284 0.81 -25.11 -13.72
CA SER A 284 1.50 -24.15 -12.87
C SER A 284 1.06 -22.78 -13.35
N PHE A 285 0.03 -22.26 -12.70
CA PHE A 285 -0.40 -20.87 -12.79
C PHE A 285 0.85 -19.98 -12.68
N GLY A 286 1.00 -19.02 -13.60
CA GLY A 286 2.18 -18.16 -13.73
C GLY A 286 2.38 -17.21 -12.55
N GLY A 287 2.77 -17.75 -11.39
CA GLY A 287 3.27 -17.02 -10.24
C GLY A 287 4.79 -16.94 -10.30
N GLY A 288 5.34 -16.13 -11.19
CA GLY A 288 6.78 -16.00 -11.33
C GLY A 288 7.18 -14.61 -11.81
N GLN A 289 7.86 -13.86 -10.95
CA GLN A 289 8.59 -12.60 -11.18
C GLN A 289 7.81 -11.28 -11.30
N GLU A 290 6.58 -11.22 -11.79
CA GLU A 290 5.88 -9.91 -11.89
C GLU A 290 5.36 -9.37 -10.55
N ALA A 291 5.03 -10.27 -9.61
CA ALA A 291 4.63 -9.89 -8.25
C ALA A 291 5.81 -9.49 -7.34
N ASP A 292 7.04 -9.72 -7.79
CA ASP A 292 8.29 -9.58 -7.01
C ASP A 292 9.00 -8.24 -7.26
N VAL A 293 8.60 -7.47 -8.30
CA VAL A 293 9.14 -6.12 -8.58
C VAL A 293 8.61 -5.06 -7.58
N MET A 294 7.88 -5.48 -6.55
CA MET A 294 7.10 -4.62 -5.63
C MET A 294 7.54 -4.75 -4.15
N SER A 295 8.74 -5.27 -3.86
CA SER A 295 9.11 -5.74 -2.51
C SER A 295 9.77 -4.70 -1.58
N ASP A 296 10.63 -3.79 -2.07
CA ASP A 296 11.61 -3.17 -1.15
C ASP A 296 11.46 -1.65 -0.90
N GLY A 297 10.48 -0.99 -1.50
CA GLY A 297 10.31 0.47 -1.39
C GLY A 297 9.32 0.98 -0.32
N ASP A 298 8.36 0.15 0.10
CA ASP A 298 7.14 0.62 0.78
C ASP A 298 7.18 0.53 2.32
N GLU A 299 8.29 0.11 2.92
CA GLU A 299 8.33 -0.16 4.37
C GLU A 299 8.23 1.12 5.23
N ALA A 300 8.79 2.24 4.76
CA ALA A 300 8.76 3.50 5.49
C ALA A 300 7.40 4.20 5.44
N GLU A 301 6.57 3.93 4.43
CA GLU A 301 5.27 4.58 4.25
C GLU A 301 4.15 3.92 5.08
N MET A 302 4.40 2.75 5.68
CA MET A 302 3.39 2.08 6.51
C MET A 302 3.08 2.78 7.84
N GLU A 303 3.76 3.86 8.23
CA GLU A 303 3.44 4.59 9.45
C GLU A 303 2.70 5.92 9.27
N VAL A 304 2.85 6.60 8.12
CA VAL A 304 2.51 8.04 8.01
C VAL A 304 1.01 8.33 7.82
N ASP A 305 0.29 7.51 7.02
CA ASP A 305 -1.12 7.80 6.66
C ASP A 305 -2.16 6.77 7.15
N ALA A 306 -1.88 6.04 8.25
CA ALA A 306 -2.82 5.01 8.71
C ALA A 306 -4.01 5.61 9.49
N VAL A 307 -5.23 5.21 9.16
CA VAL A 307 -6.41 5.54 9.98
C VAL A 307 -6.38 4.66 11.23
N THR A 308 -6.49 5.29 12.40
CA THR A 308 -6.61 4.54 13.66
C THR A 308 -8.01 3.98 13.74
N ALA A 309 -8.11 2.65 13.74
CA ALA A 309 -9.40 1.97 13.82
C ALA A 309 -10.01 2.16 15.21
N VAL A 310 -11.34 2.24 15.25
CA VAL A 310 -12.08 2.29 16.51
C VAL A 310 -12.03 0.89 17.13
N THR A 311 -11.53 0.81 18.37
CA THR A 311 -11.47 -0.44 19.12
C THR A 311 -12.36 -0.38 20.34
N GLU A 312 -13.07 -1.47 20.59
CA GLU A 312 -13.70 -1.73 21.87
C GLU A 312 -12.82 -2.68 22.68
N GLU A 313 -12.55 -2.35 23.94
CA GLU A 313 -11.89 -3.28 24.84
C GLU A 313 -12.87 -4.40 25.20
N SER A 314 -12.57 -5.62 24.77
CA SER A 314 -13.41 -6.77 25.08
C SER A 314 -13.18 -7.19 26.52
N ILE A 315 -14.15 -6.91 27.39
CA ILE A 315 -14.16 -7.32 28.79
C ILE A 315 -14.67 -8.77 28.94
N ALA A 316 -15.25 -9.36 27.89
CA ALA A 316 -16.02 -10.59 27.98
C ALA A 316 -15.66 -11.61 26.89
N GLY A 317 -15.07 -12.72 27.30
CA GLY A 317 -14.91 -13.93 26.50
C GLY A 317 -14.50 -15.07 27.42
N ASP A 318 -15.45 -15.96 27.71
CA ASP A 318 -15.39 -17.08 28.67
C ASP A 318 -15.30 -16.76 30.17
N SER A 319 -15.98 -17.58 30.99
CA SER A 319 -16.11 -17.38 32.46
C SER A 319 -14.77 -17.38 33.21
N ASP A 320 -13.72 -17.89 32.57
CA ASP A 320 -12.47 -18.29 33.21
C ASP A 320 -11.28 -17.39 32.84
N ALA A 321 -11.45 -16.48 31.86
CA ALA A 321 -10.48 -15.46 31.51
C ALA A 321 -10.91 -14.08 32.01
N LEU A 322 -9.95 -13.22 32.30
CA LEU A 322 -10.16 -11.79 32.57
C LEU A 322 -9.05 -11.00 31.90
N PHE A 323 -9.40 -10.01 31.11
CA PHE A 323 -8.45 -9.10 30.48
C PHE A 323 -8.43 -7.80 31.28
N VAL A 324 -7.24 -7.32 31.63
CA VAL A 324 -7.06 -6.05 32.35
C VAL A 324 -6.02 -5.18 31.64
N ALA A 325 -6.28 -3.87 31.62
CA ALA A 325 -5.34 -2.89 31.12
C ALA A 325 -4.40 -2.43 32.24
N LEU A 326 -3.09 -2.40 31.96
CA LEU A 326 -2.09 -1.84 32.85
C LEU A 326 -2.00 -0.31 32.67
N PRO A 327 -2.08 0.49 33.75
CA PRO A 327 -1.94 1.93 33.66
C PRO A 327 -0.56 2.31 33.10
N ALA A 328 -0.46 3.51 32.51
CA ALA A 328 0.85 4.06 32.17
C ALA A 328 1.68 4.26 33.46
N ILE A 329 3.01 4.10 33.35
CA ILE A 329 3.88 4.40 34.49
C ILE A 329 3.92 5.92 34.67
N PRO A 330 3.69 6.44 35.90
CA PRO A 330 3.85 7.87 36.17
C PRO A 330 5.20 8.38 35.68
N SER A 331 5.15 9.42 34.84
CA SER A 331 6.35 10.16 34.45
C SER A 331 6.67 11.18 35.56
N GLY A 332 7.19 10.73 36.70
CA GLY A 332 7.61 11.59 37.82
C GLY A 332 7.19 11.10 39.22
N ASP A 333 7.54 11.86 40.26
CA ASP A 333 7.25 11.58 41.68
C ASP A 333 5.77 11.72 42.08
N ALA A 334 4.85 11.72 41.10
CA ALA A 334 3.42 11.76 41.34
C ALA A 334 2.97 10.42 41.94
N SER A 335 3.05 10.31 43.27
CA SER A 335 2.64 9.14 44.06
C SER A 335 1.12 8.84 44.03
N ASN A 336 0.34 9.67 43.33
CA ASN A 336 -1.11 9.68 43.30
C ASN A 336 -1.66 9.57 41.87
N VAL A 337 -1.16 8.61 41.09
CA VAL A 337 -1.76 8.24 39.80
C VAL A 337 -3.03 7.44 40.03
N ASP A 338 -4.02 7.67 39.17
CA ASP A 338 -5.28 6.95 39.10
C ASP A 338 -5.07 5.44 39.16
N SER A 339 -5.48 4.83 40.27
CA SER A 339 -5.54 3.39 40.41
C SER A 339 -6.63 2.85 39.47
N ILE A 340 -6.27 1.92 38.59
CA ILE A 340 -7.28 1.24 37.77
C ILE A 340 -7.97 0.18 38.64
N SER A 341 -9.30 0.23 38.67
CA SER A 341 -10.12 -0.76 39.35
C SER A 341 -10.32 -1.99 38.48
N TRP A 342 -9.91 -3.15 38.98
CA TRP A 342 -10.16 -4.47 38.42
C TRP A 342 -11.30 -5.15 39.17
N PRO A 343 -12.01 -6.11 38.55
CA PRO A 343 -12.93 -6.99 39.27
C PRO A 343 -12.27 -7.64 40.49
N ARG A 344 -13.02 -7.90 41.56
CA ARG A 344 -12.48 -8.52 42.79
C ARG A 344 -11.75 -9.82 42.47
N LEU A 345 -10.47 -9.86 42.79
CA LEU A 345 -9.61 -11.05 42.63
C LEU A 345 -9.34 -11.70 43.99
N SER A 346 -9.26 -13.04 44.02
CA SER A 346 -8.74 -13.77 45.17
C SER A 346 -7.22 -13.89 45.02
N LEU A 347 -6.44 -13.07 45.73
CA LEU A 347 -4.98 -13.04 45.52
C LEU A 347 -4.22 -14.20 46.21
N GLN A 348 -4.91 -15.07 46.93
CA GLN A 348 -4.31 -16.25 47.57
C GLN A 348 -3.68 -17.16 46.51
N ASN A 349 -2.41 -17.54 46.71
CA ASN A 349 -1.61 -18.36 45.80
C ASN A 349 -1.53 -17.82 44.36
N ALA A 350 -1.65 -16.49 44.18
CA ALA A 350 -1.48 -15.90 42.87
C ALA A 350 -0.07 -16.17 42.33
N ALA A 351 0.03 -16.59 41.07
CA ALA A 351 1.31 -16.84 40.40
C ALA A 351 1.33 -16.12 39.05
N LEU A 352 2.46 -15.49 38.72
CA LEU A 352 2.63 -14.78 37.46
C LEU A 352 3.37 -15.70 36.48
N ARG A 353 2.79 -15.89 35.29
CA ARG A 353 3.33 -16.71 34.21
C ARG A 353 3.54 -15.88 32.97
N PHE A 354 4.53 -16.28 32.18
CA PHE A 354 4.86 -15.72 30.88
C PHE A 354 4.79 -16.83 29.84
N PRO A 355 4.46 -16.49 28.59
CA PRO A 355 4.20 -17.48 27.56
C PRO A 355 5.48 -18.22 27.12
N ASP A 356 6.67 -17.63 27.31
CA ASP A 356 7.97 -18.28 27.09
C ASP A 356 8.42 -19.18 28.26
N GLY A 357 7.66 -19.18 29.37
CA GLY A 357 7.99 -19.88 30.60
C GLY A 357 9.15 -19.25 31.39
N ALA A 358 9.77 -18.18 30.90
CA ALA A 358 10.79 -17.44 31.65
C ALA A 358 10.10 -16.67 32.78
N THR A 359 10.59 -16.85 34.00
CA THR A 359 10.04 -16.11 35.15
C THR A 359 10.59 -14.69 35.15
N GLY A 360 9.97 -13.81 34.37
CA GLY A 360 10.32 -12.39 34.33
C GLY A 360 10.06 -11.69 35.66
N PHE A 361 9.06 -12.13 36.41
CA PHE A 361 8.63 -11.52 37.67
C PHE A 361 8.14 -12.57 38.67
N LYS A 362 8.17 -12.24 39.96
CA LYS A 362 7.63 -13.06 41.05
C LYS A 362 6.55 -12.32 41.81
N ILE A 363 5.53 -13.04 42.24
CA ILE A 363 4.52 -12.55 43.15
C ILE A 363 4.94 -12.90 44.58
N VAL A 364 4.95 -11.91 45.47
CA VAL A 364 5.16 -12.10 46.91
C VAL A 364 3.96 -11.54 47.66
N GLU A 365 3.37 -12.36 48.51
CA GLU A 365 2.27 -11.96 49.39
C GLU A 365 2.82 -11.00 50.45
N SER A 366 2.31 -9.77 50.46
CA SER A 366 2.72 -8.75 51.43
C SER A 366 1.79 -8.72 52.64
N GLN A 367 0.48 -8.83 52.40
CA GLN A 367 -0.59 -8.89 53.40
C GLN A 367 -1.72 -9.79 52.89
N SER A 368 -2.70 -10.14 53.75
CA SER A 368 -3.83 -11.03 53.40
C SER A 368 -4.60 -10.61 52.14
N ASP A 369 -4.62 -9.30 51.86
CA ASP A 369 -5.38 -8.69 50.78
C ASP A 369 -4.48 -7.90 49.80
N ALA A 370 -3.16 -8.06 49.88
CA ALA A 370 -2.21 -7.32 49.04
C ALA A 370 -1.03 -8.19 48.57
N VAL A 371 -0.78 -8.14 47.27
CA VAL A 371 0.32 -8.83 46.60
C VAL A 371 1.24 -7.82 45.92
N SER A 372 2.54 -8.02 46.09
CA SER A 372 3.58 -7.24 45.41
C SER A 372 4.20 -8.06 44.28
N ILE A 373 4.37 -7.43 43.11
CA ILE A 373 5.10 -7.97 41.98
C ILE A 373 6.55 -7.49 42.09
N ILE A 374 7.49 -8.43 42.10
CA ILE A 374 8.91 -8.20 42.34
C ILE A 374 9.73 -8.60 41.12
N ARG A 375 10.68 -7.75 40.73
CA ARG A 375 11.69 -8.04 39.72
C ARG A 375 12.75 -8.99 40.32
N PRO A 376 12.98 -10.18 39.76
CA PRO A 376 13.84 -11.20 40.37
C PRO A 376 15.33 -10.86 40.28
N SER A 377 15.74 -9.94 39.41
CA SER A 377 17.14 -9.55 39.24
C SER A 377 17.70 -8.75 40.42
N ASP A 378 16.87 -7.95 41.08
CA ASP A 378 17.26 -7.01 42.14
C ASP A 378 16.31 -7.01 43.35
N GLU A 379 15.34 -7.93 43.37
CA GLU A 379 14.29 -8.05 44.39
C GLU A 379 13.50 -6.75 44.63
N THR A 380 13.45 -5.86 43.64
CA THR A 380 12.73 -4.60 43.76
C THR A 380 11.24 -4.80 43.48
N ALA A 381 10.39 -4.34 44.39
CA ALA A 381 8.94 -4.33 44.18
C ALA A 381 8.57 -3.26 43.14
N ILE A 382 7.96 -3.68 42.04
CA ILE A 382 7.62 -2.82 40.89
C ILE A 382 6.14 -2.43 40.86
N ALA A 383 5.26 -3.29 41.36
CA ALA A 383 3.83 -3.03 41.37
C ALA A 383 3.17 -3.73 42.56
N GLU A 384 1.99 -3.24 42.93
CA GLU A 384 1.18 -3.79 44.01
C GLU A 384 -0.27 -3.94 43.54
N ILE A 385 -0.88 -5.08 43.87
CA ILE A 385 -2.30 -5.35 43.65
C ILE A 385 -2.93 -5.47 45.03
N ARG A 386 -3.88 -4.59 45.34
CA ARG A 386 -4.64 -4.60 46.60
C ARG A 386 -6.10 -4.91 46.37
N VAL A 387 -6.69 -5.77 47.18
CA VAL A 387 -8.14 -5.98 47.22
C VAL A 387 -8.71 -4.98 48.23
N ASN A 388 -9.52 -4.04 47.77
CA ASN A 388 -10.22 -3.16 48.70
C ASN A 388 -11.39 -3.94 49.33
N ALA A 389 -11.33 -4.18 50.64
CA ALA A 389 -12.35 -4.92 51.38
C ALA A 389 -13.74 -4.26 51.29
N GLU A 390 -13.79 -2.94 51.11
CA GLU A 390 -15.03 -2.15 51.07
C GLU A 390 -15.64 -2.07 49.67
N GLU A 391 -14.82 -2.01 48.61
CA GLU A 391 -15.28 -1.58 47.27
C GLU A 391 -15.55 -2.72 46.27
N THR A 392 -15.38 -3.99 46.64
CA THR A 392 -15.55 -5.14 45.70
C THR A 392 -14.70 -5.06 44.42
N VAL A 393 -13.64 -4.25 44.43
CA VAL A 393 -12.67 -4.11 43.33
C VAL A 393 -11.25 -4.32 43.84
N SER A 394 -10.42 -4.89 42.98
CA SER A 394 -8.98 -4.92 43.15
C SER A 394 -8.39 -3.67 42.52
N GLN A 395 -7.33 -3.11 43.09
CA GLN A 395 -6.64 -1.94 42.56
C GLN A 395 -5.20 -2.31 42.20
N PHE A 396 -4.79 -1.96 40.98
CA PHE A 396 -3.40 -2.09 40.55
C PHE A 396 -2.68 -0.74 40.68
N LYS A 397 -1.48 -0.74 41.28
CA LYS A 397 -0.65 0.45 41.44
C LYS A 397 0.81 0.16 41.11
N TRP A 398 1.42 1.04 40.31
CA TRP A 398 2.88 1.06 40.10
C TRP A 398 3.61 1.60 41.34
N LEU A 399 4.72 0.96 41.69
CA LEU A 399 5.64 1.40 42.75
C LEU A 399 6.81 2.19 42.15
N SER A 400 7.52 2.94 43.00
CA SER A 400 8.62 3.82 42.56
C SER A 400 9.82 3.09 41.94
N GLY A 401 9.95 1.78 42.15
CA GLY A 401 10.99 0.95 41.52
C GLY A 401 10.69 0.51 40.08
N SER A 402 9.50 0.82 39.56
CA SER A 402 9.07 0.43 38.22
C SER A 402 9.76 1.24 37.11
N LYS A 403 10.00 0.57 35.98
CA LYS A 403 10.57 1.12 34.75
C LYS A 403 9.66 0.78 33.58
N ASN A 404 9.71 1.56 32.51
CA ASN A 404 8.94 1.28 31.28
C ASN A 404 9.21 -0.12 30.71
N ALA A 405 10.44 -0.62 30.86
CA ALA A 405 10.79 -2.00 30.49
C ALA A 405 9.99 -3.04 31.28
N ASP A 406 9.69 -2.78 32.57
CA ASP A 406 8.88 -3.72 33.37
C ASP A 406 7.43 -3.73 32.92
N ARG A 407 6.85 -2.57 32.59
CA ARG A 407 5.50 -2.51 32.02
C ARG A 407 5.43 -3.31 30.73
N ASN A 408 6.38 -3.09 29.81
CA ASN A 408 6.41 -3.79 28.53
C ASN A 408 6.49 -5.32 28.72
N LEU A 409 7.29 -5.79 29.67
CA LEU A 409 7.36 -7.23 29.98
C LEU A 409 6.08 -7.73 30.68
N LEU A 410 5.56 -6.98 31.65
CA LEU A 410 4.40 -7.38 32.45
C LEU A 410 3.12 -7.47 31.62
N VAL A 411 2.97 -6.65 30.57
CA VAL A 411 1.84 -6.74 29.62
C VAL A 411 1.75 -8.15 29.01
N HIS A 412 2.87 -8.84 28.79
CA HIS A 412 2.85 -10.22 28.27
C HIS A 412 2.53 -11.28 29.32
N GLY A 413 2.41 -10.89 30.59
CA GLY A 413 2.13 -11.80 31.69
C GLY A 413 0.67 -12.13 31.87
N ARG A 414 0.41 -13.29 32.46
CA ARG A 414 -0.90 -13.65 33.03
C ARG A 414 -0.74 -14.06 34.48
N MET A 415 -1.69 -13.64 35.31
CA MET A 415 -1.76 -14.05 36.70
C MET A 415 -2.74 -15.22 36.85
N GLU A 416 -2.23 -16.34 37.33
CA GLU A 416 -3.00 -17.52 37.72
C GLU A 416 -3.46 -17.35 39.16
N ILE A 417 -4.76 -17.41 39.38
CA ILE A 417 -5.38 -17.30 40.71
C ILE A 417 -5.73 -18.70 41.24
N ALA A 418 -5.81 -18.88 42.57
CA ALA A 418 -6.21 -20.15 43.20
C ALA A 418 -7.53 -20.75 42.69
N SER A 419 -8.42 -19.94 42.10
CA SER A 419 -9.67 -20.42 41.50
C SER A 419 -9.47 -21.12 40.14
N GLY A 420 -8.25 -21.15 39.60
CA GLY A 420 -7.96 -21.58 38.24
C GLY A 420 -8.27 -20.52 37.18
N ARG A 421 -8.68 -19.31 37.58
CA ARG A 421 -8.98 -18.20 36.67
C ARG A 421 -7.69 -17.54 36.20
N HIS A 422 -7.62 -17.20 34.92
CA HIS A 422 -6.49 -16.49 34.33
C HIS A 422 -6.82 -14.99 34.21
N VAL A 423 -5.93 -14.13 34.72
CA VAL A 423 -5.99 -12.68 34.54
C VAL A 423 -4.86 -12.26 33.61
N TYR A 424 -5.19 -11.99 32.36
CA TYR A 424 -4.27 -11.52 31.35
C TYR A 424 -4.01 -10.01 31.53
N MET A 425 -2.74 -9.64 31.64
CA MET A 425 -2.31 -8.24 31.86
C MET A 425 -2.32 -7.39 30.58
N ARG A 426 -2.72 -8.00 29.46
CA ARG A 426 -2.93 -7.36 28.17
C ARG A 426 -4.42 -7.30 27.88
N PRO A 427 -4.97 -6.14 27.47
CA PRO A 427 -6.35 -6.08 27.03
C PRO A 427 -6.54 -6.89 25.74
N SER A 428 -7.73 -7.48 25.58
CA SER A 428 -8.19 -8.02 24.30
C SER A 428 -8.93 -6.91 23.56
N LEU A 429 -8.54 -6.68 22.30
CA LEU A 429 -9.12 -5.66 21.45
C LEU A 429 -10.11 -6.33 20.50
N GLN A 430 -11.30 -5.76 20.40
CA GLN A 430 -12.29 -6.15 19.41
C GLN A 430 -12.57 -4.97 18.48
N SER A 431 -12.65 -5.26 17.19
CA SER A 431 -12.92 -4.27 16.15
C SER A 431 -13.73 -4.92 15.04
N ASP A 432 -14.38 -4.08 14.23
CA ASP A 432 -15.11 -4.53 13.06
C ASP A 432 -14.16 -5.15 12.03
N ALA A 433 -14.66 -6.15 11.30
CA ALA A 433 -13.99 -6.72 10.13
C ALA A 433 -13.77 -5.65 9.04
N ILE A 434 -12.70 -5.79 8.26
CA ILE A 434 -12.37 -4.82 7.21
C ILE A 434 -13.25 -5.10 5.99
N ALA A 435 -14.12 -4.16 5.62
CA ALA A 435 -14.96 -4.29 4.44
C ALA A 435 -14.12 -4.31 3.15
N ILE A 436 -14.51 -5.17 2.20
CA ILE A 436 -13.86 -5.30 0.89
C ILE A 436 -14.78 -4.69 -0.17
N ASP A 437 -14.78 -3.36 -0.26
CA ASP A 437 -15.70 -2.59 -1.11
C ASP A 437 -15.04 -1.94 -2.33
N LEU A 438 -13.71 -1.94 -2.38
CA LEU A 438 -12.90 -1.29 -3.40
C LEU A 438 -13.26 0.21 -3.57
N ALA A 439 -13.76 0.87 -2.52
CA ALA A 439 -14.04 2.30 -2.56
C ALA A 439 -12.74 3.10 -2.73
N GLU A 440 -11.66 2.63 -2.09
CA GLU A 440 -10.31 3.14 -2.21
C GLU A 440 -9.38 2.01 -2.66
N ARG A 441 -8.41 2.32 -3.53
CA ARG A 441 -7.44 1.33 -4.05
C ARG A 441 -6.51 0.75 -2.97
N ASP A 442 -6.29 1.49 -1.89
CA ASP A 442 -5.30 1.20 -0.85
C ASP A 442 -5.82 1.67 0.51
N VAL A 443 -6.28 0.71 1.32
CA VAL A 443 -6.88 0.95 2.63
C VAL A 443 -5.89 0.55 3.71
N LYS A 444 -5.67 1.45 4.68
CA LYS A 444 -4.66 1.26 5.72
C LYS A 444 -5.22 1.50 7.10
N MET A 445 -5.29 0.44 7.89
CA MET A 445 -5.87 0.41 9.23
C MET A 445 -4.81 0.14 10.29
N LYS A 446 -4.96 0.74 11.47
CA LYS A 446 -4.00 0.63 12.58
C LYS A 446 -4.68 0.41 13.93
N TRP A 447 -4.16 -0.53 14.72
CA TRP A 447 -4.61 -0.87 16.08
C TRP A 447 -3.45 -0.81 17.08
N ASP A 448 -3.61 -0.17 18.26
CA ASP A 448 -2.57 -0.16 19.32
C ASP A 448 -2.66 -1.43 20.16
N LEU A 449 -1.70 -2.34 20.00
CA LEU A 449 -1.67 -3.59 20.75
C LEU A 449 -1.04 -3.42 22.15
N SER A 450 -0.76 -2.19 22.59
CA SER A 450 -0.05 -1.79 23.83
C SER A 450 1.44 -2.18 23.90
N ALA A 451 1.80 -3.38 23.44
CA ALA A 451 3.16 -3.91 23.40
C ALA A 451 3.34 -4.87 22.21
N PRO A 452 4.54 -5.00 21.64
CA PRO A 452 4.77 -5.93 20.53
C PRO A 452 4.60 -7.39 20.97
N PRO A 453 3.77 -8.22 20.29
CA PRO A 453 3.59 -9.61 20.69
C PRO A 453 4.87 -10.44 20.51
N GLU A 454 5.04 -11.46 21.33
CA GLU A 454 6.23 -12.32 21.30
C GLU A 454 6.28 -13.13 20.00
N PRO A 455 7.32 -12.98 19.15
CA PRO A 455 7.27 -13.50 17.78
C PRO A 455 7.17 -15.02 17.67
N ARG A 456 7.61 -15.75 18.70
CA ARG A 456 7.64 -17.23 18.70
C ARG A 456 6.32 -17.87 19.14
N GLN A 457 5.46 -17.14 19.83
CA GLN A 457 4.17 -17.64 20.32
C GLN A 457 3.01 -16.92 19.67
N ALA A 458 3.25 -15.75 19.09
CA ALA A 458 2.22 -14.99 18.42
C ALA A 458 1.86 -15.69 17.10
N ARG A 459 0.56 -15.79 16.84
CA ARG A 459 -0.01 -16.35 15.61
C ARG A 459 -1.06 -15.41 15.09
N ILE A 460 -1.07 -15.19 13.78
CA ILE A 460 -2.13 -14.44 13.11
C ILE A 460 -2.90 -15.41 12.23
N THR A 461 -4.22 -15.34 12.25
CA THR A 461 -5.08 -16.02 11.29
C THR A 461 -5.94 -14.99 10.61
N MET A 462 -5.99 -14.99 9.29
CA MET A 462 -6.88 -14.10 8.54
C MET A 462 -7.78 -14.94 7.66
N GLY A 463 -9.07 -14.61 7.68
CA GLY A 463 -10.11 -15.25 6.90
C GLY A 463 -10.77 -14.21 5.99
N LEU A 464 -10.84 -14.50 4.70
CA LEU A 464 -11.61 -13.69 3.78
C LEU A 464 -12.99 -14.31 3.60
N ARG A 465 -14.01 -13.62 4.09
CA ARG A 465 -15.42 -14.00 3.92
C ARG A 465 -15.94 -13.36 2.65
N VAL A 466 -16.52 -14.16 1.77
CA VAL A 466 -17.07 -13.71 0.48
C VAL A 466 -18.45 -14.32 0.24
N PRO A 467 -19.24 -13.74 -0.68
CA PRO A 467 -20.51 -14.33 -1.14
C PRO A 467 -20.34 -15.71 -1.77
N ASP A 468 -21.38 -16.56 -1.68
CA ASP A 468 -21.39 -17.91 -2.27
C ASP A 468 -21.13 -17.96 -3.79
N LYS A 469 -21.33 -16.84 -4.51
CA LYS A 469 -21.12 -16.72 -5.95
C LYS A 469 -19.69 -16.33 -6.35
N VAL A 470 -18.82 -16.10 -5.36
CA VAL A 470 -17.45 -15.68 -5.55
C VAL A 470 -16.53 -16.78 -5.04
N ASP A 471 -15.67 -17.27 -5.93
CA ASP A 471 -14.64 -18.24 -5.59
C ASP A 471 -13.40 -17.49 -5.07
N VAL A 472 -12.83 -17.97 -3.97
CA VAL A 472 -11.59 -17.44 -3.37
C VAL A 472 -10.44 -18.40 -3.62
N GLY A 473 -9.42 -17.92 -4.32
CA GLY A 473 -8.14 -18.61 -4.49
C GLY A 473 -7.02 -17.86 -3.79
N TRP A 474 -6.41 -18.44 -2.75
CA TRP A 474 -5.19 -17.90 -2.16
C TRP A 474 -3.99 -18.24 -3.05
N VAL A 475 -3.37 -17.21 -3.65
CA VAL A 475 -2.11 -17.34 -4.39
C VAL A 475 -0.96 -17.42 -3.41
N GLU A 476 -0.98 -16.55 -2.40
CA GLU A 476 -0.02 -16.53 -1.30
C GLU A 476 -0.83 -16.57 0.00
N PRO A 477 -0.94 -17.73 0.67
CA PRO A 477 -1.64 -17.82 1.94
C PRO A 477 -0.84 -17.10 3.03
N ILE A 478 -1.54 -16.59 4.02
CA ILE A 478 -0.94 -15.88 5.15
C ILE A 478 -0.26 -16.90 6.05
N GLU A 479 1.07 -16.84 6.10
CA GLU A 479 1.88 -17.77 6.90
C GLU A 479 1.77 -17.43 8.40
N ASN A 480 1.39 -18.43 9.21
CA ASN A 480 1.15 -18.25 10.64
C ASN A 480 2.45 -18.23 11.49
N GLU A 481 3.61 -18.51 10.90
CA GLU A 481 4.85 -18.77 11.66
C GLU A 481 5.50 -17.50 12.22
N SER A 482 5.25 -16.32 11.65
CA SER A 482 5.82 -15.06 12.12
C SER A 482 4.90 -13.87 11.85
N PRO A 483 4.09 -13.42 12.83
CA PRO A 483 3.12 -12.36 12.62
C PRO A 483 3.74 -10.96 12.46
N ARG A 484 5.07 -10.81 12.61
CA ARG A 484 5.73 -9.48 12.53
C ARG A 484 5.52 -8.81 11.18
N LYS A 485 5.61 -9.58 10.11
CA LYS A 485 5.41 -9.13 8.74
C LYS A 485 4.86 -10.32 7.97
N VAL A 486 3.60 -10.24 7.59
CA VAL A 486 2.95 -11.30 6.81
C VAL A 486 2.31 -10.66 5.60
N ARG A 487 2.40 -11.37 4.48
CA ARG A 487 1.77 -10.98 3.22
C ARG A 487 0.80 -12.08 2.83
N GLY A 488 -0.34 -11.68 2.30
CA GLY A 488 -1.35 -12.55 1.73
C GLY A 488 -1.82 -11.99 0.39
N ILE A 489 -2.06 -12.87 -0.57
CA ILE A 489 -2.64 -12.52 -1.86
C ILE A 489 -3.79 -13.48 -2.14
N ALA A 490 -5.00 -12.95 -2.15
CA ALA A 490 -6.21 -13.66 -2.54
C ALA A 490 -6.68 -13.18 -3.91
N VAL A 491 -7.13 -14.10 -4.75
CA VAL A 491 -7.78 -13.83 -6.03
C VAL A 491 -9.24 -14.22 -5.90
N LEU A 492 -10.10 -13.29 -6.26
CA LEU A 492 -11.55 -13.38 -6.22
C LEU A 492 -12.08 -13.40 -7.65
N SER A 493 -12.77 -14.46 -8.02
CA SER A 493 -13.42 -14.60 -9.33
C SER A 493 -14.86 -15.00 -9.14
N GLN A 494 -15.73 -14.62 -10.06
CA GLN A 494 -17.10 -15.12 -10.05
C GLN A 494 -17.11 -16.58 -10.51
N GLN A 495 -17.92 -17.42 -9.86
CA GLN A 495 -17.98 -18.86 -10.15
C GLN A 495 -18.36 -19.19 -11.62
N ASP A 496 -19.15 -18.31 -12.24
CA ASP A 496 -19.60 -18.45 -13.62
C ASP A 496 -18.58 -17.90 -14.65
N SER A 497 -17.57 -17.13 -14.22
CA SER A 497 -16.64 -16.44 -15.12
C SER A 497 -15.21 -16.41 -14.56
N GLU A 498 -14.31 -17.17 -15.19
CA GLU A 498 -12.87 -17.19 -14.85
C GLU A 498 -12.08 -16.04 -15.52
N SER A 499 -12.68 -15.36 -16.50
CA SER A 499 -12.03 -14.29 -17.28
C SER A 499 -11.64 -13.09 -16.42
N VAL A 500 -12.54 -12.70 -15.51
CA VAL A 500 -12.42 -11.48 -14.72
C VAL A 500 -12.14 -11.85 -13.27
N ALA A 501 -11.13 -11.20 -12.69
CA ALA A 501 -10.77 -11.44 -11.31
C ALA A 501 -10.31 -10.16 -10.62
N VAL A 502 -10.57 -10.09 -9.32
CA VAL A 502 -10.07 -9.08 -8.39
C VAL A 502 -9.00 -9.72 -7.52
N VAL A 503 -7.83 -9.09 -7.42
CA VAL A 503 -6.80 -9.47 -6.46
C VAL A 503 -6.87 -8.59 -5.23
N VAL A 504 -6.86 -9.22 -4.06
CA VAL A 504 -6.77 -8.57 -2.75
C VAL A 504 -5.40 -8.89 -2.18
N ARG A 505 -4.54 -7.89 -2.09
CA ARG A 505 -3.24 -8.00 -1.43
C ARG A 505 -3.38 -7.45 -0.01
N VAL A 506 -3.03 -8.27 0.97
CA VAL A 506 -3.04 -7.93 2.38
C VAL A 506 -1.60 -7.95 2.89
N ASP A 507 -1.10 -6.80 3.31
CA ASP A 507 0.19 -6.69 3.99
C ASP A 507 -0.08 -6.36 5.47
N VAL A 508 0.38 -7.23 6.37
CA VAL A 508 0.24 -7.07 7.82
C VAL A 508 1.59 -6.82 8.45
N GLN A 509 1.69 -5.78 9.25
CA GLN A 509 2.86 -5.49 10.05
C GLN A 509 2.47 -5.43 11.53
N THR A 510 3.08 -6.28 12.35
CA THR A 510 2.79 -6.36 13.78
C THR A 510 4.02 -5.94 14.58
N THR A 511 3.93 -4.75 15.16
CA THR A 511 4.89 -4.22 16.13
C THR A 511 4.14 -3.95 17.44
N ARG A 512 4.38 -2.82 18.13
CA ARG A 512 3.46 -2.34 19.16
C ARG A 512 2.08 -2.05 18.56
N MET A 513 2.04 -1.62 17.30
CA MET A 513 0.83 -1.40 16.55
C MET A 513 0.67 -2.54 15.55
N MET A 514 -0.55 -3.01 15.33
CA MET A 514 -0.87 -3.81 14.16
C MET A 514 -1.31 -2.87 13.06
N THR A 515 -0.63 -2.90 11.92
CA THR A 515 -1.02 -2.17 10.72
C THR A 515 -1.42 -3.20 9.67
N VAL A 516 -2.62 -3.07 9.11
CA VAL A 516 -3.08 -3.87 7.97
C VAL A 516 -3.29 -2.94 6.80
N ARG A 517 -2.60 -3.23 5.69
CA ARG A 517 -2.75 -2.54 4.41
C ARG A 517 -3.41 -3.49 3.42
N VAL A 518 -4.54 -3.09 2.87
CA VAL A 518 -5.30 -3.85 1.88
C VAL A 518 -5.27 -3.08 0.57
N ARG A 519 -4.71 -3.70 -0.48
CA ARG A 519 -4.63 -3.13 -1.83
C ARG A 519 -5.46 -3.96 -2.80
N PHE A 520 -6.18 -3.27 -3.67
CA PHE A 520 -7.07 -3.90 -4.64
C PHE A 520 -6.55 -3.73 -6.06
N GLY A 521 -6.45 -4.85 -6.77
CA GLY A 521 -6.19 -4.86 -8.21
C GLY A 521 -7.24 -5.66 -8.94
N ALA A 522 -7.35 -5.46 -10.24
CA ALA A 522 -8.22 -6.25 -11.10
C ALA A 522 -7.51 -6.61 -12.40
N ARG A 523 -8.01 -7.66 -13.05
CA ARG A 523 -7.66 -7.99 -14.43
C ARG A 523 -8.91 -8.45 -15.17
N LEU A 524 -8.97 -8.13 -16.46
CA LEU A 524 -10.09 -8.46 -17.35
C LEU A 524 -9.84 -9.74 -18.16
N ASP A 525 -8.60 -10.23 -18.17
CA ASP A 525 -8.18 -11.46 -18.82
C ASP A 525 -7.06 -12.10 -17.99
N PRO A 526 -6.98 -13.43 -17.87
CA PRO A 526 -5.85 -14.11 -17.25
C PRO A 526 -4.49 -13.76 -17.87
N ALA A 527 -4.46 -13.39 -19.16
CA ALA A 527 -3.24 -12.97 -19.86
C ALA A 527 -2.87 -11.49 -19.62
N MET A 528 -3.75 -10.69 -19.04
CA MET A 528 -3.46 -9.30 -18.71
C MET A 528 -2.77 -9.19 -17.33
N PRO A 529 -1.84 -8.24 -17.17
CA PRO A 529 -1.24 -7.98 -15.86
C PRO A 529 -2.28 -7.42 -14.89
N TRP A 530 -2.04 -7.60 -13.61
CA TRP A 530 -2.85 -6.98 -12.55
C TRP A 530 -2.71 -5.46 -12.59
N GLN A 531 -3.84 -4.75 -12.54
CA GLN A 531 -3.87 -3.29 -12.49
C GLN A 531 -4.52 -2.86 -11.19
N TRP A 532 -3.81 -2.04 -10.40
CA TRP A 532 -4.35 -1.47 -9.18
C TRP A 532 -5.46 -0.49 -9.55
N THR A 533 -6.67 -0.74 -9.05
CA THR A 533 -7.87 0.00 -9.46
C THR A 533 -8.83 0.09 -8.28
N ASP A 534 -9.61 1.16 -8.25
CA ASP A 534 -10.77 1.28 -7.37
C ASP A 534 -12.08 1.17 -8.18
N ARG A 535 -13.20 1.17 -7.47
CA ARG A 535 -14.53 1.11 -8.09
C ARG A 535 -14.80 2.31 -9.00
N ALA A 536 -14.32 3.50 -8.64
CA ALA A 536 -14.55 4.71 -9.42
C ALA A 536 -13.84 4.60 -10.79
N ASP A 537 -12.59 4.15 -10.80
CA ASP A 537 -11.77 3.92 -11.99
C ASP A 537 -12.42 2.91 -12.95
N VAL A 538 -12.93 1.80 -12.43
CA VAL A 538 -13.61 0.77 -13.24
C VAL A 538 -14.88 1.36 -13.88
N SER A 539 -15.71 2.04 -13.09
CA SER A 539 -16.95 2.66 -13.59
C SER A 539 -16.69 3.75 -14.64
N GLN A 540 -15.64 4.56 -14.44
CA GLN A 540 -15.21 5.58 -15.40
C GLN A 540 -14.71 4.95 -16.69
N THR A 541 -13.89 3.89 -16.60
CA THR A 541 -13.37 3.18 -17.76
C THR A 541 -14.52 2.57 -18.58
N LEU A 542 -15.50 1.95 -17.92
CA LEU A 542 -16.69 1.40 -18.57
C LEU A 542 -17.47 2.49 -19.32
N ALA A 543 -17.66 3.67 -18.72
CA ALA A 543 -18.33 4.79 -19.37
C ALA A 543 -17.57 5.30 -20.61
N VAL A 544 -16.23 5.35 -20.54
CA VAL A 544 -15.37 5.74 -21.68
C VAL A 544 -15.48 4.72 -22.81
N VAL A 545 -15.38 3.44 -22.51
CA VAL A 545 -15.47 2.35 -23.50
C VAL A 545 -16.84 2.34 -24.17
N THR A 546 -17.91 2.51 -23.39
CA THR A 546 -19.28 2.57 -23.93
C THR A 546 -19.42 3.74 -24.92
N ARG A 547 -18.88 4.91 -24.58
CA ARG A 547 -18.87 6.08 -25.48
C ARG A 547 -18.06 5.84 -26.76
N GLN A 548 -16.92 5.15 -26.65
CA GLN A 548 -16.11 4.78 -27.81
C GLN A 548 -16.83 3.78 -28.71
N MET A 549 -17.56 2.83 -28.14
CA MET A 549 -18.40 1.88 -28.89
C MET A 549 -19.51 2.62 -29.65
N GLU A 550 -20.22 3.56 -29.02
CA GLU A 550 -21.24 4.38 -29.71
C GLU A 550 -20.66 5.19 -30.87
N LEU A 551 -19.44 5.72 -30.71
CA LEU A 551 -18.76 6.44 -31.77
C LEU A 551 -18.40 5.50 -32.92
N ALA A 552 -17.86 4.31 -32.60
CA ALA A 552 -17.52 3.28 -33.56
C ALA A 552 -18.76 2.88 -34.39
N ASP A 553 -19.89 2.65 -33.73
CA ASP A 553 -21.16 2.30 -34.38
C ASP A 553 -21.61 3.37 -35.38
N ARG A 554 -21.51 4.65 -35.00
CA ARG A 554 -21.82 5.76 -35.92
C ARG A 554 -20.89 5.76 -37.13
N THR A 555 -19.59 5.63 -36.91
CA THR A 555 -18.61 5.59 -38.00
C THR A 555 -18.78 4.38 -38.90
N HIS A 556 -19.23 3.24 -38.37
CA HIS A 556 -19.58 2.06 -39.15
C HIS A 556 -20.73 2.36 -40.11
N THR A 557 -21.84 2.92 -39.59
CA THR A 557 -23.00 3.28 -40.43
C THR A 557 -22.66 4.33 -41.49
N ASP A 558 -21.78 5.28 -41.18
CA ASP A 558 -21.32 6.29 -42.13
C ASP A 558 -20.47 5.68 -43.27
N LEU A 559 -19.62 4.70 -42.96
CA LEU A 559 -18.80 3.98 -43.94
C LEU A 559 -19.66 3.09 -44.84
N GLU A 560 -20.64 2.36 -44.29
CA GLU A 560 -21.60 1.57 -45.09
C GLU A 560 -22.39 2.47 -46.07
N ALA A 561 -22.83 3.63 -45.59
CA ALA A 561 -23.50 4.63 -46.42
C ALA A 561 -22.54 5.21 -47.49
N ALA A 562 -21.24 5.30 -47.23
CA ALA A 562 -20.25 5.75 -48.20
C ALA A 562 -19.94 4.68 -49.26
N ILE A 563 -19.81 3.41 -48.86
CA ILE A 563 -19.59 2.26 -49.75
C ILE A 563 -20.75 2.12 -50.73
N SER A 564 -22.00 2.12 -50.23
CA SER A 564 -23.20 2.05 -51.08
C SER A 564 -23.31 3.21 -52.08
N ARG A 565 -22.79 4.40 -51.76
CA ARG A 565 -22.69 5.53 -52.71
C ARG A 565 -21.59 5.33 -53.77
N ALA A 566 -20.46 4.74 -53.38
CA ALA A 566 -19.28 4.54 -54.23
C ALA A 566 -19.48 3.46 -55.31
N GLU A 567 -20.43 2.54 -55.14
CA GLU A 567 -20.78 1.50 -56.12
C GLU A 567 -21.17 2.07 -57.52
N SER A 568 -21.59 3.34 -57.60
CA SER A 568 -22.26 3.87 -58.79
C SER A 568 -21.38 4.41 -59.94
N SER A 569 -20.07 4.61 -59.80
CA SER A 569 -19.19 4.85 -60.97
C SER A 569 -17.69 4.85 -60.63
N ARG A 570 -16.89 4.02 -61.32
CA ARG A 570 -15.40 4.10 -61.41
C ARG A 570 -14.53 3.68 -60.20
N ALA A 571 -15.06 3.06 -59.15
CA ALA A 571 -14.43 3.07 -57.82
C ALA A 571 -13.81 1.75 -57.26
N ARG A 572 -13.52 0.70 -58.03
CA ARG A 572 -13.01 -0.59 -57.46
C ARG A 572 -11.80 -0.50 -56.51
N ARG A 573 -10.90 0.48 -56.71
CA ARG A 573 -9.75 0.69 -55.82
C ARG A 573 -10.10 1.45 -54.53
N LEU A 574 -11.12 2.30 -54.58
CA LEU A 574 -11.62 3.03 -53.41
C LEU A 574 -12.50 2.10 -52.56
N GLU A 575 -13.32 1.29 -53.22
CA GLU A 575 -14.12 0.22 -52.62
C GLU A 575 -13.25 -0.72 -51.77
N ALA A 576 -12.20 -1.32 -52.36
CA ALA A 576 -11.29 -2.20 -51.62
C ALA A 576 -10.60 -1.54 -50.40
N ARG A 577 -10.39 -0.22 -50.42
CA ARG A 577 -9.82 0.52 -49.28
C ARG A 577 -10.88 0.78 -48.20
N LEU A 578 -12.11 1.12 -48.59
CA LEU A 578 -13.22 1.30 -47.67
C LEU A 578 -13.60 -0.03 -47.00
N ASP A 579 -13.60 -1.13 -47.76
CA ASP A 579 -13.84 -2.47 -47.23
C ASP A 579 -12.78 -2.85 -46.19
N GLN A 580 -11.50 -2.55 -46.45
CA GLN A 580 -10.43 -2.78 -45.47
C GLN A 580 -10.62 -1.93 -44.20
N GLN A 581 -11.11 -0.69 -44.33
CA GLN A 581 -11.43 0.16 -43.18
C GLN A 581 -12.63 -0.38 -42.39
N LEU A 582 -13.64 -0.89 -43.09
CA LEU A 582 -14.80 -1.51 -42.48
C LEU A 582 -14.42 -2.77 -41.71
N GLU A 583 -13.61 -3.67 -42.29
CA GLU A 583 -13.13 -4.89 -41.60
C GLU A 583 -12.31 -4.54 -40.36
N GLN A 584 -11.45 -3.50 -40.44
CA GLN A 584 -10.72 -3.00 -39.28
C GLN A 584 -11.65 -2.47 -38.20
N LEU A 585 -12.67 -1.69 -38.57
CA LEU A 585 -13.66 -1.14 -37.64
C LEU A 585 -14.50 -2.24 -37.01
N GLU A 586 -14.98 -3.23 -37.78
CA GLU A 586 -15.69 -4.39 -37.24
C GLU A 586 -14.82 -5.17 -36.23
N SER A 587 -13.54 -5.35 -36.53
CA SER A 587 -12.61 -6.02 -35.61
C SER A 587 -12.41 -5.23 -34.31
N GLN A 588 -12.33 -3.90 -34.41
CA GLN A 588 -12.24 -2.98 -33.26
C GLN A 588 -13.55 -2.96 -32.46
N GLN A 589 -14.70 -2.93 -33.12
CA GLN A 589 -16.01 -2.97 -32.47
C GLN A 589 -16.17 -4.29 -31.71
N LYS A 590 -15.75 -5.41 -32.30
CA LYS A 590 -15.75 -6.71 -31.62
C LYS A 590 -14.84 -6.74 -30.39
N SER A 591 -13.64 -6.16 -30.46
CA SER A 591 -12.74 -6.10 -29.31
C SER A 591 -13.27 -5.16 -28.21
N LEU A 592 -13.79 -3.99 -28.58
CA LEU A 592 -14.43 -3.05 -27.65
C LEU A 592 -15.65 -3.68 -26.97
N LYS A 593 -16.47 -4.42 -27.71
CA LYS A 593 -17.62 -5.13 -27.16
C LYS A 593 -17.19 -6.18 -26.13
N MET A 594 -16.22 -7.04 -26.45
CA MET A 594 -15.70 -8.02 -25.49
C MET A 594 -15.08 -7.35 -24.24
N PHE A 595 -14.41 -6.21 -24.43
CA PHE A 595 -13.82 -5.45 -23.33
C PHE A 595 -14.90 -4.82 -22.43
N ALA A 596 -15.95 -4.27 -23.03
CA ALA A 596 -17.10 -3.72 -22.31
C ALA A 596 -17.87 -4.81 -21.52
N GLU A 597 -18.07 -5.98 -22.13
CA GLU A 597 -18.70 -7.14 -21.47
C GLU A 597 -17.90 -7.55 -20.22
N ARG A 598 -16.57 -7.67 -20.33
CA ARG A 598 -15.68 -8.01 -19.20
C ARG A 598 -15.62 -6.91 -18.13
N LEU A 599 -15.65 -5.63 -18.52
CA LEU A 599 -15.73 -4.53 -17.56
C LEU A 599 -17.06 -4.53 -16.80
N ALA A 600 -18.16 -4.86 -17.47
CA ALA A 600 -19.45 -5.00 -16.82
C ALA A 600 -19.48 -6.19 -15.84
N GLU A 601 -18.87 -7.32 -16.20
CA GLU A 601 -18.65 -8.45 -15.28
C GLU A 601 -17.81 -8.04 -14.07
N LEU A 602 -16.76 -7.24 -14.28
CA LEU A 602 -15.92 -6.71 -13.20
C LEU A 602 -16.71 -5.78 -12.27
N ASP A 603 -17.46 -4.82 -12.81
CA ASP A 603 -18.28 -3.90 -12.03
C ASP A 603 -19.33 -4.67 -11.20
N GLN A 604 -19.95 -5.70 -11.79
CA GLN A 604 -20.85 -6.60 -11.08
C GLN A 604 -20.14 -7.35 -9.94
N LEU A 605 -18.95 -7.89 -10.18
CA LEU A 605 -18.14 -8.56 -9.15
C LEU A 605 -17.81 -7.60 -8.00
N ILE A 606 -17.38 -6.38 -8.30
CA ILE A 606 -17.08 -5.35 -7.30
C ILE A 606 -18.32 -5.00 -6.49
N ALA A 607 -19.48 -4.84 -7.14
CA ALA A 607 -20.74 -4.56 -6.47
C ALA A 607 -21.17 -5.70 -5.53
N MET A 608 -20.91 -6.97 -5.90
CA MET A 608 -21.16 -8.12 -5.01
C MET A 608 -20.22 -8.13 -3.80
N LEU A 609 -18.94 -7.83 -4.00
CA LEU A 609 -17.95 -7.78 -2.92
C LEU A 609 -18.28 -6.66 -1.91
N ALA A 610 -18.59 -5.46 -2.40
CA ALA A 610 -18.88 -4.31 -1.55
C ALA A 610 -20.05 -4.50 -0.57
N GLY A 611 -20.99 -5.39 -0.87
CA GLY A 611 -22.14 -5.63 0.01
C GLY A 611 -21.90 -6.69 1.10
N GLN A 612 -20.94 -7.58 0.93
CA GLN A 612 -20.92 -8.87 1.64
C GLN A 612 -19.52 -9.42 1.93
N ALA A 613 -18.47 -8.90 1.29
CA ALA A 613 -17.12 -9.39 1.51
C ALA A 613 -16.43 -8.60 2.62
N TYR A 614 -15.81 -9.31 3.55
CA TYR A 614 -15.09 -8.74 4.68
C TYR A 614 -13.91 -9.61 5.08
N LEU A 615 -12.84 -8.97 5.54
CA LEU A 615 -11.63 -9.60 6.03
C LEU A 615 -11.69 -9.69 7.56
N GLU A 616 -11.81 -10.92 8.04
CA GLU A 616 -11.68 -11.28 9.45
C GLU A 616 -10.21 -11.54 9.76
N ALA A 617 -9.77 -11.16 10.95
CA ALA A 617 -8.41 -11.39 11.40
C ALA A 617 -8.35 -11.53 12.91
N ASP A 618 -7.68 -12.58 13.36
CA ASP A 618 -7.46 -12.83 14.77
C ASP A 618 -5.96 -12.93 15.04
N LEU A 619 -5.51 -12.22 16.07
CA LEU A 619 -4.13 -12.25 16.56
C LEU A 619 -4.13 -12.93 17.93
N PHE A 620 -3.45 -14.07 18.01
CA PHE A 620 -3.35 -14.88 19.23
C PHE A 620 -1.92 -14.91 19.76
N VAL A 621 -1.79 -15.22 21.06
CA VAL A 621 -0.55 -15.71 21.67
C VAL A 621 -0.80 -17.10 22.22
N SER A 622 -0.02 -18.07 21.76
CA SER A 622 -0.08 -19.45 22.24
C SER A 622 0.57 -19.55 23.63
N TRP A 623 -0.23 -19.92 24.62
CA TRP A 623 0.25 -20.35 25.93
C TRP A 623 0.40 -21.88 25.97
N PRO A 624 1.13 -22.44 26.95
CA PRO A 624 1.30 -23.89 27.06
C PRO A 624 -0.01 -24.69 27.26
N ASP A 625 -1.06 -24.03 27.71
CA ASP A 625 -2.35 -24.58 28.11
C ASP A 625 -3.55 -23.98 27.37
N ASP A 626 -3.44 -22.78 26.82
CA ASP A 626 -4.55 -22.07 26.14
C ASP A 626 -4.05 -21.09 25.06
N GLU A 627 -4.95 -20.51 24.27
CA GLU A 627 -4.64 -19.44 23.31
C GLU A 627 -5.26 -18.13 23.76
N GLN A 628 -4.44 -17.09 23.93
CA GLN A 628 -4.91 -15.76 24.30
C GLN A 628 -5.17 -14.92 23.06
N VAL A 629 -6.42 -14.49 22.87
CA VAL A 629 -6.79 -13.51 21.83
C VAL A 629 -6.30 -12.12 22.25
N ILE A 630 -5.56 -11.44 21.36
CA ILE A 630 -5.10 -10.06 21.54
C ILE A 630 -5.96 -9.09 20.75
N LEU A 631 -6.22 -9.42 19.48
CA LEU A 631 -7.03 -8.63 18.58
C LEU A 631 -7.97 -9.57 17.84
N GLN A 632 -9.23 -9.19 17.76
CA GLN A 632 -10.27 -9.91 17.04
C GLN A 632 -10.99 -8.95 16.09
N LEU A 633 -10.88 -9.19 14.78
CA LEU A 633 -11.62 -8.47 13.75
C LEU A 633 -12.78 -9.36 13.28
N THR A 634 -13.99 -9.05 13.74
CA THR A 634 -15.18 -9.86 13.48
C THR A 634 -16.28 -9.01 12.86
N SER A 635 -17.08 -9.62 11.98
CA SER A 635 -18.27 -8.94 11.46
C SER A 635 -19.34 -8.89 12.55
N ALA A 636 -19.87 -7.69 12.82
CA ALA A 636 -20.92 -7.47 13.82
C ALA A 636 -22.26 -8.17 13.48
N GLY A 637 -22.37 -8.81 12.30
CA GLY A 637 -23.59 -9.44 11.78
C GLY A 637 -23.67 -10.96 11.86
N GLY A 638 -22.84 -11.62 12.69
CA GLY A 638 -22.83 -13.07 12.88
C GLY A 638 -24.00 -13.63 13.70
#